data_AF-A0A2U9AY29-F1
#
_entry.id   AF-A0A2U9AY29-F1
#
_cell.length_a   1.000
_cell.length_b   1.000
_cell.length_c   1.000
_cell.angle_alpha   90.00
_cell.angle_beta   90.00
_cell.angle_gamma   90.00
#
_symmetry.space_group_name_H-M   'P 1'
#
loop_
_entity.id
_entity.type
_entity.pdbx_description
1 polymer ?
#
loop_
_entity_poly.entity_id
_entity_poly.type
_entity_poly.pdbx_seq_one_letter_code
_entity_poly.pdbx_strand_id
1 'polypeptide(L)'
;MNAQKNAERAAMRGHFRRKYQLSENPKDSNHLRSAGGKVSLPRKLSKLIHPQTKSKDDGFNLLSAFQGLSFNTALVTGRKHSKTTAPAPASGDSCRVMRMSIRVTGRTGAQGACGSRHVFFGVAPQKALCMSAAGTVVDGKSEGRKGAQGTAGRKRGVDGRVRSFEEIPHTGRNSWVNLLKFRREDNFKQLHKHMERTFNALGPIYREHVGTHRSVNIMLPSDIGELFLAEGLYPERMTLQPWATHRETRQHSKGVFLKNGEEWRADRLLLNKELMMSAAAKRFLPLLDEVAGDFCQMLQARVESEGRGKEGKRSLTIDPSQDLFRFALEASCHVLYGERIGLFSSSPSQESQKFIWAVEQMLATTPPLLYLPHRLLLCIGAPQWTRHATAWDHIFSHAEARIQRAYQRLSSSQGRGSETGAAGGQYIGVLGQLMEKGQLSLDLIKANITELMAGGVDTTAVPLQFTLFELGRNPEVQERVRQQVRTSWAQAGGDPQKALQGAPLLSGTIKEVLRLYPVGITVQRMPIRDIVLQNYHVPAGTMVQVCLYPLGRSTEVFEDPQRFDPTRWSRSREEGQRGEGSAFRSLAFGFGARQCVGKRIAENEMQLFLMHILLSFHIGVTSTEDIKTTYTLILQPETPPRITFSKL
;
A
#
# COMPACT_ATOMS: atom_id res chain seq x y z
N MET A 1 32.64 9.24 -6.09
CA MET A 1 31.75 8.50 -5.15
C MET A 1 30.27 8.45 -5.58
N ASN A 2 29.66 9.54 -6.08
CA ASN A 2 28.24 9.53 -6.54
C ASN A 2 27.97 8.69 -7.81
N ALA A 3 28.92 8.61 -8.75
CA ALA A 3 28.76 7.82 -9.98
C ALA A 3 28.62 6.31 -9.70
N GLN A 4 29.51 5.74 -8.88
CA GLN A 4 29.47 4.32 -8.47
C GLN A 4 28.17 3.96 -7.73
N LYS A 5 27.73 4.81 -6.79
CA LYS A 5 26.48 4.61 -6.02
C LYS A 5 25.23 4.62 -6.93
N ASN A 6 25.23 5.47 -7.96
CA ASN A 6 24.15 5.50 -8.94
C ASN A 6 24.19 4.28 -9.88
N ALA A 7 25.39 3.80 -10.22
CA ALA A 7 25.61 2.62 -11.04
C ALA A 7 25.13 1.32 -10.37
N GLU A 8 25.38 1.11 -9.07
CA GLU A 8 24.88 -0.07 -8.34
C GLU A 8 23.36 -0.11 -8.24
N ARG A 9 22.72 1.04 -7.95
CA ARG A 9 21.26 1.13 -7.93
C ARG A 9 20.68 0.91 -9.33
N ALA A 10 21.36 1.43 -10.35
CA ALA A 10 21.02 1.17 -11.74
C ALA A 10 21.18 -0.31 -12.08
N ALA A 11 22.19 -1.01 -11.56
CA ALA A 11 22.39 -2.45 -11.74
C ALA A 11 21.27 -3.27 -11.09
N MET A 12 20.88 -2.95 -9.85
CA MET A 12 19.75 -3.61 -9.16
C MET A 12 18.43 -3.34 -9.87
N ARG A 13 18.15 -2.08 -10.24
CA ARG A 13 16.96 -1.73 -11.05
C ARG A 13 16.98 -2.43 -12.40
N GLY A 14 18.13 -2.52 -13.05
CA GLY A 14 18.33 -3.18 -14.34
C GLY A 14 18.09 -4.68 -14.25
N HIS A 15 18.65 -5.36 -13.23
CA HIS A 15 18.39 -6.77 -12.96
C HIS A 15 16.90 -7.04 -12.78
N PHE A 16 16.23 -6.29 -11.90
CA PHE A 16 14.79 -6.49 -11.69
C PHE A 16 13.96 -6.12 -12.92
N ARG A 17 14.33 -5.08 -13.67
CA ARG A 17 13.66 -4.76 -14.94
C ARG A 17 13.78 -5.92 -15.92
N ARG A 18 14.95 -6.52 -16.08
CA ARG A 18 15.13 -7.73 -16.90
C ARG A 18 14.34 -8.92 -16.37
N LYS A 19 14.45 -9.21 -15.06
CA LYS A 19 13.71 -10.29 -14.38
C LYS A 19 12.20 -10.19 -14.63
N TYR A 20 11.66 -8.97 -14.58
CA TYR A 20 10.24 -8.72 -14.79
C TYR A 20 9.86 -8.30 -16.22
N GLN A 21 10.79 -8.38 -17.18
CA GLN A 21 10.63 -7.93 -18.58
C GLN A 21 9.99 -6.52 -18.69
N LEU A 22 10.44 -5.60 -17.84
CA LEU A 22 10.07 -4.19 -17.90
C LEU A 22 11.02 -3.46 -18.85
N SER A 23 10.54 -2.39 -19.49
CA SER A 23 11.37 -1.58 -20.38
C SER A 23 12.61 -1.04 -19.69
N GLU A 24 13.72 -0.95 -20.42
CA GLU A 24 14.98 -0.43 -19.89
C GLU A 24 14.88 1.08 -19.60
N ASN A 25 15.70 1.56 -18.66
CA ASN A 25 15.79 2.98 -18.35
C ASN A 25 17.08 3.56 -18.96
N PRO A 26 16.98 4.53 -19.88
CA PRO A 26 18.17 5.18 -20.42
C PRO A 26 19.06 5.80 -19.31
N LYS A 27 18.44 6.29 -18.22
CA LYS A 27 19.19 6.83 -17.07
C LYS A 27 19.98 5.75 -16.32
N ASP A 28 19.46 4.53 -16.21
CA ASP A 28 20.17 3.43 -15.55
C ASP A 28 21.38 3.01 -16.40
N SER A 29 21.21 2.93 -17.72
CA SER A 29 22.31 2.67 -18.67
C SER A 29 23.39 3.76 -18.62
N ASN A 30 22.99 5.03 -18.51
CA ASN A 30 23.94 6.15 -18.39
C ASN A 30 24.71 6.11 -17.06
N HIS A 31 24.06 5.76 -15.95
CA HIS A 31 24.75 5.59 -14.67
C HIS A 31 25.73 4.42 -14.66
N LEU A 32 25.43 3.33 -15.39
CA LEU A 32 26.35 2.19 -15.55
C LEU A 32 27.56 2.56 -16.43
N ARG A 33 27.33 3.31 -17.51
CA ARG A 33 28.41 3.82 -18.38
C ARG A 33 29.30 4.84 -17.68
N SER A 34 28.72 5.73 -16.86
CA SER A 34 29.48 6.77 -16.15
C SER A 34 30.38 6.22 -15.03
N ALA A 35 30.24 4.94 -14.67
CA ALA A 35 31.13 4.23 -13.77
C ALA A 35 32.18 3.36 -14.51
N GLY A 36 32.31 3.51 -15.83
CA GLY A 36 33.27 2.74 -16.63
C GLY A 36 32.99 1.23 -16.66
N GLY A 37 31.74 0.82 -16.42
CA GLY A 37 31.35 -0.59 -16.42
C GLY A 37 31.84 -1.43 -15.23
N LYS A 38 32.75 -0.95 -14.38
CA LYS A 38 33.24 -1.68 -13.20
C LYS A 38 32.39 -1.36 -11.96
N VAL A 39 31.19 -1.95 -11.91
CA VAL A 39 30.32 -1.82 -10.73
C VAL A 39 30.59 -2.97 -9.75
N SER A 40 31.31 -2.67 -8.66
CA SER A 40 31.55 -3.62 -7.57
C SER A 40 30.32 -3.74 -6.69
N LEU A 41 29.57 -4.85 -6.81
CA LEU A 41 28.41 -5.13 -5.97
C LEU A 41 28.83 -5.93 -4.72
N PRO A 42 28.27 -5.64 -3.53
CA PRO A 42 28.47 -6.49 -2.34
C PRO A 42 28.12 -7.96 -2.63
N ARG A 43 28.86 -8.93 -2.07
CA ARG A 43 28.81 -10.36 -2.45
C ARG A 43 27.39 -10.95 -2.56
N LYS A 44 26.46 -10.67 -1.63
CA LYS A 44 25.06 -11.14 -1.70
C LYS A 44 24.23 -10.42 -2.79
N LEU A 45 24.46 -9.13 -3.03
CA LEU A 45 23.82 -8.37 -4.12
C LEU A 45 24.35 -8.80 -5.49
N SER A 46 25.65 -9.14 -5.57
CA SER A 46 26.24 -9.77 -6.75
C SER A 46 25.60 -11.12 -7.03
N LYS A 47 25.38 -11.96 -6.02
CA LYS A 47 24.63 -13.23 -6.17
C LYS A 47 23.17 -13.02 -6.60
N LEU A 48 22.54 -11.93 -6.14
CA LEU A 48 21.18 -11.56 -6.53
C LEU A 48 21.10 -11.19 -8.01
N ILE A 49 22.13 -10.50 -8.53
CA ILE A 49 22.20 -10.08 -9.93
C ILE A 49 22.74 -11.20 -10.85
N HIS A 50 23.68 -12.01 -10.35
CA HIS A 50 24.44 -13.04 -11.07
C HIS A 50 24.55 -14.35 -10.25
N PRO A 51 23.48 -15.17 -10.20
CA PRO A 51 23.45 -16.38 -9.38
C PRO A 51 24.46 -17.46 -9.80
N GLN A 52 24.99 -17.41 -11.02
CA GLN A 52 25.91 -18.41 -11.61
C GLN A 52 27.41 -18.10 -11.42
N THR A 53 27.79 -17.00 -10.76
CA THR A 53 29.21 -16.63 -10.63
C THR A 53 29.91 -17.41 -9.49
N LYS A 54 30.78 -18.36 -9.87
CA LYS A 54 31.75 -18.97 -8.95
C LYS A 54 32.75 -17.92 -8.48
N SER A 55 33.13 -18.00 -7.21
CA SER A 55 34.04 -17.07 -6.53
C SER A 55 35.38 -16.93 -7.24
N LYS A 56 35.62 -15.79 -7.90
CA LYS A 56 36.95 -15.19 -8.03
C LYS A 56 36.81 -13.68 -7.88
N ASP A 57 37.57 -13.12 -6.94
CA ASP A 57 37.77 -11.69 -6.78
C ASP A 57 38.59 -11.20 -7.99
N ASP A 58 37.94 -10.85 -9.09
CA ASP A 58 38.53 -10.03 -10.15
C ASP A 58 37.41 -9.31 -10.93
N GLY A 59 37.53 -7.98 -11.04
CA GLY A 59 36.52 -7.12 -11.64
C GLY A 59 36.32 -7.39 -13.14
N PHE A 60 35.16 -7.95 -13.50
CA PHE A 60 34.79 -8.20 -14.89
C PHE A 60 34.22 -6.95 -15.61
N ASN A 61 34.56 -6.86 -16.89
CA ASN A 61 34.28 -5.72 -17.78
C ASN A 61 32.88 -5.86 -18.43
N LEU A 62 31.99 -4.89 -18.22
CA LEU A 62 30.56 -4.96 -18.61
C LEU A 62 30.27 -4.76 -20.11
N LEU A 63 31.29 -4.73 -20.97
CA LEU A 63 31.14 -4.52 -22.41
C LEU A 63 30.92 -5.81 -23.22
N SER A 64 31.29 -6.98 -22.70
CA SER A 64 31.11 -8.26 -23.42
C SER A 64 29.67 -8.77 -23.49
N ALA A 65 28.75 -8.17 -22.73
CA ALA A 65 27.31 -8.50 -22.78
C ALA A 65 26.51 -7.64 -23.78
N PHE A 66 27.14 -6.68 -24.48
CA PHE A 66 26.45 -5.72 -25.36
C PHE A 66 26.88 -5.77 -26.85
N GLN A 67 27.78 -6.67 -27.25
CA GLN A 67 28.28 -6.78 -28.64
C GLN A 67 27.64 -7.90 -29.49
N GLY A 68 26.45 -8.37 -29.12
CA GLY A 68 25.70 -9.36 -29.90
C GLY A 68 24.73 -8.78 -30.93
N LEU A 69 25.15 -7.81 -31.75
CA LEU A 69 24.42 -7.37 -32.94
C LEU A 69 25.42 -7.01 -34.05
N SER A 70 25.66 -7.94 -34.98
CA SER A 70 26.09 -7.60 -36.34
C SER A 70 24.86 -7.59 -37.24
N PHE A 71 24.62 -6.45 -37.89
CA PHE A 71 23.65 -6.28 -38.96
C PHE A 71 23.97 -7.19 -40.15
N ASN A 72 22.94 -7.79 -40.74
CA ASN A 72 22.94 -8.12 -42.16
C ASN A 72 21.63 -7.61 -42.76
N THR A 73 21.74 -6.49 -43.48
CA THR A 73 20.73 -5.95 -44.39
C THR A 73 21.13 -6.30 -45.81
N ALA A 74 20.18 -6.91 -46.54
CA ALA A 74 19.93 -6.86 -47.99
C ALA A 74 19.81 -8.25 -48.64
N LEU A 75 18.60 -8.64 -49.03
CA LEU A 75 18.25 -8.71 -50.46
C LEU A 75 16.74 -8.89 -50.68
N VAL A 76 16.25 -8.09 -51.63
CA VAL A 76 14.91 -8.00 -52.19
C VAL A 76 14.63 -9.22 -53.07
N THR A 77 13.41 -9.76 -53.04
CA THR A 77 12.52 -10.01 -54.20
C THR A 77 11.32 -10.85 -53.77
N GLY A 78 10.12 -10.47 -54.21
CA GLY A 78 8.87 -11.12 -53.81
C GLY A 78 8.44 -12.27 -54.70
N ARG A 79 7.45 -13.04 -54.24
CA ARG A 79 6.30 -13.49 -55.04
C ARG A 79 5.22 -14.17 -54.18
N LYS A 80 4.01 -13.91 -54.66
CA LYS A 80 2.64 -14.34 -54.35
C LYS A 80 2.35 -15.81 -53.97
N HIS A 81 1.21 -15.93 -53.26
CA HIS A 81 0.21 -17.04 -53.16
C HIS A 81 0.70 -18.36 -52.53
N SER A 82 -0.05 -19.09 -51.68
CA SER A 82 -1.46 -19.46 -51.78
C SER A 82 -2.12 -19.91 -50.46
N LYS A 83 -3.45 -19.78 -50.46
CA LYS A 83 -4.52 -20.48 -49.71
C LYS A 83 -4.17 -21.85 -49.07
N THR A 84 -4.67 -22.09 -47.85
CA THR A 84 -5.65 -23.18 -47.50
C THR A 84 -5.94 -23.13 -45.98
N THR A 85 -7.14 -22.69 -45.57
CA THR A 85 -8.36 -23.46 -45.16
C THR A 85 -8.41 -23.91 -43.70
N ALA A 86 -9.32 -23.26 -42.96
CA ALA A 86 -9.98 -23.77 -41.77
C ALA A 86 -10.90 -24.96 -42.10
N PRO A 87 -11.35 -25.70 -41.08
CA PRO A 87 -12.75 -26.10 -41.04
C PRO A 87 -13.41 -25.86 -39.67
N ALA A 88 -14.65 -25.42 -39.74
CA ALA A 88 -15.73 -25.57 -38.75
C ALA A 88 -17.00 -25.87 -39.56
N PRO A 89 -18.14 -26.24 -38.97
CA PRO A 89 -18.40 -27.07 -37.78
C PRO A 89 -19.40 -28.21 -38.13
N ALA A 90 -19.69 -29.11 -37.20
CA ALA A 90 -20.83 -30.03 -37.30
C ALA A 90 -21.80 -29.82 -36.13
N SER A 91 -23.06 -29.63 -36.52
CA SER A 91 -24.32 -29.78 -35.77
C SER A 91 -24.31 -30.99 -34.83
N GLY A 92 -25.02 -31.06 -33.71
CA GLY A 92 -26.20 -30.33 -33.24
C GLY A 92 -27.02 -31.37 -32.49
N ASP A 93 -27.35 -31.14 -31.22
CA ASP A 93 -28.45 -31.84 -30.58
C ASP A 93 -28.99 -31.09 -29.36
N SER A 94 -30.28 -31.28 -29.15
CA SER A 94 -31.19 -30.35 -28.51
C SER A 94 -31.50 -30.66 -27.04
N CYS A 95 -31.80 -29.59 -26.30
CA CYS A 95 -32.86 -29.46 -25.28
C CYS A 95 -32.80 -30.27 -23.96
N ARG A 96 -32.66 -29.57 -22.82
CA ARG A 96 -33.74 -29.43 -21.81
C ARG A 96 -33.39 -28.40 -20.72
N VAL A 97 -34.23 -27.37 -20.63
CA VAL A 97 -34.28 -26.36 -19.57
C VAL A 97 -35.24 -26.84 -18.48
N MET A 98 -34.79 -26.91 -17.22
CA MET A 98 -35.68 -27.01 -16.07
C MET A 98 -35.95 -25.59 -15.52
N ARG A 99 -37.17 -25.11 -15.77
CA ARG A 99 -37.81 -24.02 -15.00
C ARG A 99 -38.34 -24.61 -13.70
N MET A 100 -38.01 -24.00 -12.56
CA MET A 100 -38.70 -24.24 -11.30
C MET A 100 -39.42 -22.96 -10.90
N SER A 101 -40.74 -22.97 -11.09
CA SER A 101 -41.66 -21.93 -10.62
C SER A 101 -41.97 -22.16 -9.14
N ILE A 102 -41.81 -21.14 -8.29
CA ILE A 102 -42.38 -21.14 -6.94
C ILE A 102 -43.48 -20.09 -6.88
N ARG A 103 -44.69 -20.58 -6.58
CA ARG A 103 -45.93 -19.83 -6.40
C ARG A 103 -45.85 -18.98 -5.15
N VAL A 104 -46.12 -17.69 -5.31
CA VAL A 104 -46.40 -16.74 -4.24
C VAL A 104 -47.88 -16.85 -3.89
N THR A 105 -48.22 -17.17 -2.65
CA THR A 105 -49.55 -16.95 -2.09
C THR A 105 -49.49 -15.73 -1.17
N GLY A 106 -50.08 -14.62 -1.61
CA GLY A 106 -50.30 -13.45 -0.78
C GLY A 106 -51.54 -13.63 0.09
N ARG A 107 -51.49 -13.09 1.32
CA ARG A 107 -52.68 -12.68 2.05
C ARG A 107 -52.48 -11.27 2.58
N THR A 108 -53.46 -10.45 2.23
CA THR A 108 -53.69 -9.04 2.50
C THR A 108 -53.92 -8.75 3.99
N GLY A 109 -53.50 -7.57 4.44
CA GLY A 109 -53.92 -6.98 5.71
C GLY A 109 -53.36 -5.57 5.86
N ALA A 110 -54.25 -4.58 5.88
CA ALA A 110 -53.97 -3.17 5.67
C ALA A 110 -53.75 -2.37 6.97
N GLN A 111 -53.17 -1.17 6.77
CA GLN A 111 -53.37 0.08 7.55
C GLN A 111 -52.86 0.19 8.99
N GLY A 112 -52.27 1.36 9.29
CA GLY A 112 -52.26 1.91 10.65
C GLY A 112 -51.00 2.70 10.99
N ALA A 113 -51.09 4.03 10.87
CA ALA A 113 -50.09 5.00 11.31
C ALA A 113 -49.83 4.97 12.83
N CYS A 114 -48.67 5.48 13.27
CA CYS A 114 -48.53 6.62 14.20
C CYS A 114 -47.19 6.61 14.97
N GLY A 115 -46.45 7.71 14.85
CA GLY A 115 -45.98 8.53 15.97
C GLY A 115 -45.17 7.94 17.14
N SER A 116 -43.90 8.36 17.17
CA SER A 116 -43.26 9.08 18.29
C SER A 116 -42.81 8.38 19.60
N ARG A 117 -41.58 8.77 19.94
CA ARG A 117 -40.98 9.07 21.27
C ARG A 117 -40.27 7.97 22.07
N HIS A 118 -38.99 8.29 22.31
CA HIS A 118 -38.08 7.92 23.38
C HIS A 118 -38.72 7.54 24.72
N VAL A 119 -38.20 6.48 25.36
CA VAL A 119 -37.97 6.42 26.81
C VAL A 119 -36.71 5.58 27.10
N PHE A 120 -35.79 6.16 27.88
CA PHE A 120 -34.68 5.52 28.57
C PHE A 120 -35.21 4.66 29.74
N PHE A 121 -34.71 3.45 29.92
CA PHE A 121 -34.59 2.84 31.26
C PHE A 121 -33.36 1.94 31.32
N GLY A 122 -32.41 2.33 32.19
CA GLY A 122 -31.38 1.43 32.67
C GLY A 122 -31.90 0.66 33.88
N VAL A 123 -31.57 -0.63 33.95
CA VAL A 123 -31.59 -1.43 35.18
C VAL A 123 -30.46 -2.47 35.08
N ALA A 124 -29.45 -2.33 35.94
CA ALA A 124 -28.70 -3.46 36.48
C ALA A 124 -29.42 -3.88 37.78
N PRO A 125 -29.37 -5.18 38.19
CA PRO A 125 -28.27 -5.57 39.07
C PRO A 125 -27.76 -7.02 38.93
N GLN A 126 -26.50 -7.16 39.35
CA GLN A 126 -25.86 -8.27 40.07
C GLN A 126 -26.47 -9.68 40.00
N LYS A 127 -25.62 -10.65 39.63
CA LYS A 127 -25.33 -11.81 40.48
C LYS A 127 -23.89 -12.28 40.27
N ALA A 128 -23.15 -12.27 41.37
CA ALA A 128 -21.82 -12.83 41.51
C ALA A 128 -21.89 -14.37 41.50
N LEU A 129 -20.90 -15.01 40.89
CA LEU A 129 -20.49 -16.36 41.25
C LEU A 129 -18.96 -16.46 41.18
N CYS A 130 -18.36 -16.49 42.37
CA CYS A 130 -17.03 -17.03 42.61
C CYS A 130 -16.99 -18.48 42.16
N MET A 131 -15.96 -18.87 41.41
CA MET A 131 -15.42 -20.22 41.52
C MET A 131 -13.90 -20.16 41.65
N SER A 132 -13.46 -20.85 42.68
CA SER A 132 -12.13 -20.92 43.27
C SER A 132 -11.08 -21.53 42.34
N ALA A 133 -9.89 -20.94 42.42
CA ALA A 133 -8.65 -21.48 41.91
C ALA A 133 -8.14 -22.64 42.79
N ALA A 134 -7.70 -23.71 42.15
CA ALA A 134 -6.66 -24.64 42.58
C ALA A 134 -5.86 -24.94 41.30
N GLY A 135 -4.54 -24.81 41.20
CA GLY A 135 -3.49 -24.83 42.20
C GLY A 135 -2.46 -25.86 41.72
N THR A 136 -1.36 -25.40 41.12
CA THR A 136 -0.03 -26.07 41.16
C THR A 136 1.00 -25.16 40.50
N VAL A 137 1.60 -24.32 41.34
CA VAL A 137 2.88 -23.65 41.11
C VAL A 137 3.95 -24.61 41.63
N VAL A 138 4.94 -24.93 40.82
CA VAL A 138 6.21 -25.52 41.30
C VAL A 138 7.21 -24.39 41.35
N ASP A 139 7.48 -23.94 42.57
CA ASP A 139 8.51 -22.96 42.91
C ASP A 139 9.89 -23.63 42.90
N GLY A 140 10.85 -23.00 42.24
CA GLY A 140 12.25 -23.43 42.18
C GLY A 140 13.18 -22.23 42.36
N LYS A 141 13.43 -21.90 43.64
CA LYS A 141 14.45 -21.04 44.24
C LYS A 141 15.36 -20.19 43.33
N SER A 142 15.28 -18.89 43.57
CA SER A 142 16.28 -17.86 43.28
C SER A 142 17.47 -17.96 44.25
N GLU A 143 18.69 -18.06 43.72
CA GLU A 143 19.91 -17.62 44.39
C GLU A 143 20.63 -16.61 43.49
N GLY A 144 20.97 -15.45 44.07
CA GLY A 144 21.57 -14.33 43.36
C GLY A 144 23.06 -14.53 43.09
N ARG A 145 23.52 -14.00 41.95
CA ARG A 145 24.93 -13.64 41.76
C ARG A 145 25.07 -12.39 40.90
N LYS A 146 25.75 -11.39 41.46
CA LYS A 146 26.17 -10.14 40.83
C LYS A 146 27.15 -10.39 39.67
N GLY A 147 27.08 -9.52 38.65
CA GLY A 147 28.23 -9.06 37.87
C GLY A 147 28.49 -9.76 36.54
N ALA A 148 28.27 -9.03 35.44
CA ALA A 148 29.23 -8.74 34.37
C ALA A 148 28.52 -8.53 33.02
N GLN A 149 28.72 -7.34 32.45
CA GLN A 149 28.45 -7.04 31.05
C GLN A 149 29.18 -8.05 30.15
N GLY A 150 28.44 -8.70 29.26
CA GLY A 150 28.97 -9.59 28.24
C GLY A 150 28.11 -9.52 26.99
N THR A 151 28.68 -8.98 25.93
CA THR A 151 28.18 -9.05 24.55
C THR A 151 27.86 -10.50 24.17
N ALA A 152 26.57 -10.86 24.19
CA ALA A 152 26.12 -12.20 23.83
C ALA A 152 25.94 -12.33 22.31
N GLY A 153 27.01 -12.72 21.63
CA GLY A 153 26.91 -13.36 20.31
C GLY A 153 26.07 -14.63 20.43
N ARG A 154 24.93 -14.67 19.75
CA ARG A 154 24.02 -15.82 19.78
C ARG A 154 24.67 -17.00 19.04
N LYS A 155 24.95 -18.08 19.78
CA LYS A 155 25.47 -19.36 19.26
C LYS A 155 24.60 -19.86 18.10
N ARG A 156 25.22 -20.08 16.93
CA ARG A 156 24.65 -20.88 15.83
C ARG A 156 24.41 -22.29 16.35
N GLY A 157 23.22 -22.83 16.10
CA GLY A 157 22.88 -24.21 16.39
C GLY A 157 23.88 -25.16 15.73
N VAL A 158 24.41 -26.07 16.53
CA VAL A 158 25.39 -27.10 16.21
C VAL A 158 24.64 -28.27 15.58
N ASP A 159 24.39 -28.15 14.28
CA ASP A 159 24.33 -29.24 13.30
C ASP A 159 24.01 -28.58 11.95
N GLY A 160 24.85 -28.76 10.93
CA GLY A 160 24.71 -28.08 9.63
C GLY A 160 23.48 -28.47 8.81
N ARG A 161 22.44 -29.06 9.42
CA ARG A 161 21.20 -29.49 8.75
C ARG A 161 20.12 -28.41 8.84
N VAL A 162 19.47 -28.16 7.70
CA VAL A 162 18.29 -27.29 7.61
C VAL A 162 17.12 -27.98 8.30
N ARG A 163 16.41 -27.26 9.16
CA ARG A 163 15.25 -27.75 9.92
C ARG A 163 14.01 -27.87 9.05
N SER A 164 13.08 -28.74 9.42
CA SER A 164 11.84 -28.96 8.66
C SER A 164 10.84 -27.81 8.82
N PHE A 165 9.87 -27.73 7.93
CA PHE A 165 8.80 -26.72 7.98
C PHE A 165 7.94 -26.83 9.26
N GLU A 166 7.72 -28.05 9.73
CA GLU A 166 6.92 -28.38 10.91
C GLU A 166 7.59 -27.87 12.20
N GLU A 167 8.92 -27.75 12.20
CA GLU A 167 9.71 -27.27 13.35
C GLU A 167 9.66 -25.74 13.51
N ILE A 168 9.12 -24.99 12.54
CA ILE A 168 8.96 -23.54 12.70
C ILE A 168 8.00 -23.27 13.89
N PRO A 169 8.39 -22.40 14.86
CA PRO A 169 7.55 -22.03 16.00
C PRO A 169 6.16 -21.58 15.55
N HIS A 170 5.11 -21.90 16.31
CA HIS A 170 3.75 -21.63 15.87
C HIS A 170 2.81 -21.18 17.00
N THR A 171 1.78 -20.40 16.66
CA THR A 171 0.79 -19.89 17.64
C THR A 171 -0.22 -20.96 18.11
N GLY A 172 -0.29 -22.11 17.44
CA GLY A 172 -1.11 -23.25 17.83
C GLY A 172 -1.35 -24.20 16.65
N ARG A 173 -1.72 -25.45 16.93
CA ARG A 173 -1.98 -26.46 15.88
C ARG A 173 -3.42 -26.42 15.34
N ASN A 174 -4.39 -25.99 16.15
CA ASN A 174 -5.80 -25.95 15.76
C ASN A 174 -6.22 -24.54 15.31
N SER A 175 -6.55 -24.40 14.02
CA SER A 175 -6.85 -23.10 13.41
C SER A 175 -8.13 -22.45 13.90
N TRP A 176 -9.14 -23.23 14.26
CA TRP A 176 -10.42 -22.74 14.76
C TRP A 176 -10.33 -22.33 16.22
N VAL A 177 -9.56 -23.04 17.04
CA VAL A 177 -9.23 -22.61 18.41
C VAL A 177 -8.45 -21.31 18.37
N ASN A 178 -7.47 -21.18 17.47
CA ASN A 178 -6.76 -19.93 17.26
C ASN A 178 -7.71 -18.80 16.84
N LEU A 179 -8.66 -19.05 15.93
CA LEU A 179 -9.67 -18.06 15.54
C LEU A 179 -10.56 -17.62 16.70
N LEU A 180 -10.97 -18.55 17.56
CA LEU A 180 -11.77 -18.22 18.75
C LEU A 180 -10.98 -17.34 19.74
N LYS A 181 -9.70 -17.67 19.98
CA LYS A 181 -8.80 -16.82 20.78
C LYS A 181 -8.63 -15.44 20.15
N PHE A 182 -8.37 -15.41 18.84
CA PHE A 182 -8.20 -14.19 18.07
C PHE A 182 -9.41 -13.26 18.17
N ARG A 183 -10.62 -13.84 18.17
CA ARG A 183 -11.86 -13.09 18.37
C ARG A 183 -12.07 -12.64 19.81
N ARG A 184 -11.77 -13.49 20.80
CA ARG A 184 -11.94 -13.18 22.24
C ARG A 184 -11.04 -12.04 22.69
N GLU A 185 -9.84 -11.94 22.12
CA GLU A 185 -8.84 -10.93 22.46
C GLU A 185 -8.95 -9.63 21.64
N ASP A 186 -10.01 -9.47 20.83
CA ASP A 186 -10.20 -8.37 19.87
C ASP A 186 -8.98 -8.15 18.95
N ASN A 187 -8.23 -9.23 18.64
CA ASN A 187 -7.01 -9.16 17.84
C ASN A 187 -7.30 -8.75 16.39
N PHE A 188 -8.55 -8.75 15.92
CA PHE A 188 -8.91 -8.17 14.62
C PHE A 188 -8.61 -6.68 14.55
N LYS A 189 -8.79 -5.94 15.65
CA LYS A 189 -8.43 -4.52 15.74
C LYS A 189 -7.00 -4.29 16.17
N GLN A 190 -6.37 -5.28 16.79
CA GLN A 190 -5.01 -5.18 17.33
C GLN A 190 -4.01 -6.12 16.65
N LEU A 191 -4.24 -6.48 15.38
CA LEU A 191 -3.42 -7.48 14.67
C LEU A 191 -1.93 -7.10 14.64
N HIS A 192 -1.62 -5.81 14.54
CA HIS A 192 -0.25 -5.31 14.59
C HIS A 192 0.43 -5.52 15.95
N LYS A 193 -0.31 -5.38 17.06
CA LYS A 193 0.17 -5.69 18.42
C LYS A 193 0.26 -7.19 18.67
N HIS A 194 -0.65 -7.97 18.10
CA HIS A 194 -0.57 -9.44 18.10
C HIS A 194 0.72 -9.91 17.42
N MET A 195 1.05 -9.37 16.25
CA MET A 195 2.31 -9.68 15.56
C MET A 195 3.52 -9.33 16.43
N GLU A 196 3.57 -8.12 16.99
CA GLU A 196 4.66 -7.66 17.86
C GLU A 196 4.86 -8.60 19.07
N ARG A 197 3.78 -8.92 19.80
CA ARG A 197 3.82 -9.88 20.93
C ARG A 197 4.29 -11.26 20.49
N THR A 198 3.85 -11.71 19.32
CA THR A 198 4.18 -13.05 18.80
C THR A 198 5.65 -13.14 18.39
N PHE A 199 6.21 -12.13 17.72
CA PHE A 199 7.66 -12.08 17.42
C PHE A 199 8.50 -12.02 18.69
N ASN A 200 8.05 -11.28 19.71
CA ASN A 200 8.74 -11.23 21.01
C ASN A 200 8.73 -12.59 21.72
N ALA A 201 7.66 -13.38 21.58
CA ALA A 201 7.53 -14.68 22.22
C ALA A 201 8.21 -15.82 21.44
N LEU A 202 8.09 -15.85 20.10
CA LEU A 202 8.49 -16.99 19.26
C LEU A 202 9.79 -16.74 18.48
N GLY A 203 10.29 -15.51 18.46
CA GLY A 203 11.48 -15.12 17.69
C GLY A 203 11.15 -14.61 16.28
N PRO A 204 12.16 -14.43 15.41
CA PRO A 204 12.06 -13.67 14.16
C PRO A 204 11.29 -14.35 13.01
N ILE A 205 10.85 -15.60 13.22
CA ILE A 205 10.03 -16.38 12.28
C ILE A 205 9.00 -17.19 13.08
N TYR A 206 7.75 -17.21 12.61
CA TYR A 206 6.73 -18.11 13.16
C TYR A 206 5.66 -18.48 12.12
N ARG A 207 4.97 -19.60 12.36
CA ARG A 207 3.78 -20.02 11.61
C ARG A 207 2.52 -19.66 12.36
N GLU A 208 1.54 -19.20 11.61
CA GLU A 208 0.22 -18.90 12.15
C GLU A 208 -0.86 -19.51 11.26
N HIS A 209 -1.83 -20.13 11.92
CA HIS A 209 -3.00 -20.70 11.28
C HIS A 209 -4.23 -20.20 12.03
N VAL A 210 -5.01 -19.33 11.40
CA VAL A 210 -6.21 -18.70 11.97
C VAL A 210 -7.36 -18.91 10.99
N GLY A 211 -8.35 -19.71 11.38
CA GLY A 211 -9.47 -20.06 10.52
C GLY A 211 -9.01 -20.70 9.21
N THR A 212 -9.32 -20.08 8.07
CA THR A 212 -8.90 -20.50 6.72
C THR A 212 -7.51 -20.00 6.32
N HIS A 213 -6.92 -19.08 7.08
CA HIS A 213 -5.67 -18.41 6.71
C HIS A 213 -4.45 -19.09 7.33
N ARG A 214 -3.46 -19.43 6.50
CA ARG A 214 -2.18 -20.03 6.89
C ARG A 214 -1.05 -19.15 6.39
N SER A 215 -0.11 -18.81 7.27
CA SER A 215 1.07 -18.03 6.89
C SER A 215 2.33 -18.38 7.68
N VAL A 216 3.47 -18.12 7.06
CA VAL A 216 4.77 -17.92 7.72
C VAL A 216 4.99 -16.42 7.85
N ASN A 217 5.31 -15.94 9.04
CA ASN A 217 5.52 -14.53 9.34
C ASN A 217 7.01 -14.28 9.60
N ILE A 218 7.57 -13.27 8.93
CA ILE A 218 8.97 -12.84 9.04
C ILE A 218 9.07 -11.33 9.21
N MET A 219 10.17 -10.85 9.80
CA MET A 219 10.42 -9.40 9.95
C MET A 219 11.84 -8.94 9.59
N LEU A 220 12.81 -9.85 9.43
CA LEU A 220 14.20 -9.47 9.24
C LEU A 220 14.54 -9.18 7.76
N PRO A 221 15.31 -8.11 7.46
CA PRO A 221 15.73 -7.78 6.10
C PRO A 221 16.40 -8.92 5.31
N SER A 222 17.16 -9.80 5.98
CA SER A 222 17.81 -10.95 5.35
C SER A 222 16.82 -11.94 4.78
N ASP A 223 15.79 -12.30 5.55
CA ASP A 223 14.74 -13.23 5.15
C ASP A 223 13.89 -12.65 4.01
N ILE A 224 13.63 -11.35 4.10
CA ILE A 224 12.89 -10.60 3.08
C ILE A 224 13.64 -10.61 1.74
N GLY A 225 14.97 -10.48 1.78
CA GLY A 225 15.81 -10.58 0.59
C GLY A 225 15.69 -11.93 -0.10
N GLU A 226 15.73 -13.03 0.67
CA GLU A 226 15.56 -14.39 0.13
C GLU A 226 14.16 -14.62 -0.43
N LEU A 227 13.12 -14.11 0.25
CA LEU A 227 11.74 -14.21 -0.23
C LEU A 227 11.55 -13.53 -1.59
N PHE A 228 12.03 -12.28 -1.76
CA PHE A 228 11.90 -11.57 -3.04
C PHE A 228 12.81 -12.14 -4.13
N LEU A 229 13.91 -12.79 -3.76
CA LEU A 229 14.75 -13.55 -4.68
C LEU A 229 13.98 -14.73 -5.29
N ALA A 230 13.23 -15.45 -4.46
CA ALA A 230 12.39 -16.58 -4.87
C ALA A 230 11.04 -16.18 -5.48
N GLU A 231 10.84 -14.90 -5.78
CA GLU A 231 9.68 -14.40 -6.51
C GLU A 231 9.83 -14.68 -8.02
N GLY A 232 8.75 -15.15 -8.66
CA GLY A 232 8.70 -15.37 -10.12
C GLY A 232 8.34 -14.12 -10.93
N LEU A 233 8.04 -14.32 -12.22
CA LEU A 233 7.55 -13.25 -13.12
C LEU A 233 6.18 -12.70 -12.70
N TYR A 234 5.40 -13.55 -12.03
CA TYR A 234 4.04 -13.31 -11.54
C TYR A 234 4.05 -13.38 -10.01
N PRO A 235 4.56 -12.37 -9.29
CA PRO A 235 4.41 -12.31 -7.83
C PRO A 235 2.98 -12.55 -7.41
N GLU A 236 2.73 -13.50 -6.52
CA GLU A 236 1.42 -13.78 -5.95
C GLU A 236 1.26 -13.25 -4.54
N ARG A 237 0.03 -12.87 -4.18
CA ARG A 237 -0.35 -12.45 -2.82
C ARG A 237 -1.73 -12.99 -2.50
N MET A 238 -2.10 -12.92 -1.22
CA MET A 238 -3.44 -13.30 -0.78
C MET A 238 -4.52 -12.50 -1.54
N THR A 239 -5.42 -13.20 -2.22
CA THR A 239 -6.66 -12.61 -2.72
C THR A 239 -7.60 -12.37 -1.55
N LEU A 240 -8.11 -11.14 -1.39
CA LEU A 240 -9.14 -10.84 -0.39
C LEU A 240 -10.46 -11.48 -0.84
N GLN A 241 -10.73 -12.68 -0.34
CA GLN A 241 -11.89 -13.48 -0.74
C GLN A 241 -13.22 -12.73 -0.62
N PRO A 242 -13.51 -11.96 0.46
CA PRO A 242 -14.75 -11.19 0.56
C PRO A 242 -14.94 -10.21 -0.61
N TRP A 243 -13.85 -9.57 -1.07
CA TRP A 243 -13.89 -8.63 -2.17
C TRP A 243 -14.11 -9.36 -3.49
N ALA A 244 -13.39 -10.47 -3.72
CA ALA A 244 -13.55 -11.29 -4.92
C ALA A 244 -14.97 -11.87 -5.04
N THR A 245 -15.54 -12.37 -3.94
CA THR A 245 -16.92 -12.86 -3.87
C THR A 245 -17.92 -11.75 -4.20
N HIS A 246 -17.70 -10.52 -3.75
CA HIS A 246 -18.55 -9.40 -4.14
C HIS A 246 -18.54 -9.21 -5.66
N ARG A 247 -17.35 -9.23 -6.30
CA ARG A 247 -17.24 -9.08 -7.75
C ARG A 247 -17.95 -10.21 -8.50
N GLU A 248 -17.81 -11.44 -8.03
CA GLU A 248 -18.46 -12.61 -8.63
C GLU A 248 -19.99 -12.53 -8.51
N THR A 249 -20.52 -12.22 -7.32
CA THR A 249 -21.97 -12.14 -7.08
C THR A 249 -22.65 -10.96 -7.79
N ARG A 250 -21.92 -9.87 -8.05
CA ARG A 250 -22.40 -8.68 -8.77
C ARG A 250 -22.02 -8.66 -10.26
N GLN A 251 -21.35 -9.69 -10.74
CA GLN A 251 -20.83 -9.77 -12.12
C GLN A 251 -19.93 -8.57 -12.50
N HIS A 252 -19.16 -8.06 -11.55
CA HIS A 252 -18.17 -7.03 -11.80
C HIS A 252 -16.83 -7.65 -12.20
N SER A 253 -16.10 -6.97 -13.08
CA SER A 253 -14.70 -7.31 -13.35
C SER A 253 -13.82 -7.09 -12.13
N LYS A 254 -12.79 -7.94 -11.99
CA LYS A 254 -11.74 -7.81 -10.97
C LYS A 254 -10.64 -6.89 -11.49
N GLY A 255 -10.22 -5.90 -10.70
CA GLY A 255 -9.06 -5.09 -11.06
C GLY A 255 -7.75 -5.76 -10.62
N VAL A 256 -6.64 -5.07 -10.87
CA VAL A 256 -5.28 -5.54 -10.63
C VAL A 256 -5.03 -5.89 -9.15
N PHE A 257 -5.83 -5.35 -8.22
CA PHE A 257 -5.70 -5.69 -6.81
C PHE A 257 -6.09 -7.15 -6.55
N LEU A 258 -7.15 -7.65 -7.19
CA LEU A 258 -7.73 -8.97 -6.92
C LEU A 258 -7.21 -10.10 -7.83
N LYS A 259 -6.63 -9.76 -8.98
CA LYS A 259 -6.06 -10.69 -9.97
C LYS A 259 -4.71 -11.29 -9.52
N ASN A 260 -4.35 -12.48 -9.98
CA ASN A 260 -3.02 -13.11 -9.83
C ASN A 260 -2.48 -13.63 -11.18
N GLY A 261 -1.28 -14.21 -11.23
CA GLY A 261 -0.77 -14.83 -12.46
C GLY A 261 -0.66 -13.88 -13.66
N GLU A 262 -1.00 -14.40 -14.85
CA GLU A 262 -0.85 -13.69 -16.12
C GLU A 262 -1.86 -12.55 -16.29
N GLU A 263 -3.11 -12.75 -15.86
CA GLU A 263 -4.16 -11.72 -15.91
C GLU A 263 -3.76 -10.47 -15.11
N TRP A 264 -3.10 -10.65 -13.97
CA TRP A 264 -2.59 -9.54 -13.17
C TRP A 264 -1.49 -8.80 -13.94
N ARG A 265 -0.56 -9.54 -14.54
CA ARG A 265 0.59 -8.95 -15.23
C ARG A 265 0.14 -8.14 -16.45
N ALA A 266 -0.82 -8.65 -17.22
CA ALA A 266 -1.35 -7.97 -18.40
C ALA A 266 -1.91 -6.59 -18.04
N ASP A 267 -2.84 -6.52 -17.08
CA ASP A 267 -3.39 -5.26 -16.57
C ASP A 267 -2.29 -4.36 -15.97
N ARG A 268 -1.39 -4.95 -15.17
CA ARG A 268 -0.36 -4.19 -14.45
C ARG A 268 0.61 -3.49 -15.39
N LEU A 269 1.02 -4.12 -16.49
CA LEU A 269 1.93 -3.52 -17.46
C LEU A 269 1.31 -2.30 -18.14
N LEU A 270 0.00 -2.33 -18.41
CA LEU A 270 -0.74 -1.23 -19.01
C LEU A 270 -0.90 -0.08 -18.01
N LEU A 271 -1.36 -0.38 -16.78
CA LEU A 271 -1.50 0.62 -15.72
C LEU A 271 -0.17 1.30 -15.35
N ASN A 272 0.94 0.56 -15.35
CA ASN A 272 2.26 1.12 -15.04
C ASN A 272 2.64 2.27 -15.99
N LYS A 273 2.24 2.21 -17.26
CA LYS A 273 2.53 3.27 -18.25
C LYS A 273 1.89 4.60 -17.86
N GLU A 274 0.70 4.56 -17.28
CA GLU A 274 -0.08 5.76 -16.90
C GLU A 274 0.10 6.19 -15.44
N LEU A 275 0.60 5.32 -14.57
CA LEU A 275 0.67 5.61 -13.13
C LEU A 275 2.10 5.65 -12.58
N MET A 276 2.98 4.78 -13.08
CA MET A 276 4.28 4.52 -12.44
C MET A 276 5.47 5.09 -13.21
N MET A 277 5.31 5.33 -14.51
CA MET A 277 6.35 5.92 -15.34
C MET A 277 6.58 7.39 -14.99
N SER A 278 7.84 7.83 -15.01
CA SER A 278 8.19 9.22 -14.68
C SER A 278 7.53 10.24 -15.60
N ALA A 279 7.31 9.91 -16.88
CA ALA A 279 6.58 10.78 -17.80
C ALA A 279 5.12 10.98 -17.38
N ALA A 280 4.46 9.92 -16.90
CA ALA A 280 3.10 10.01 -16.40
C ALA A 280 3.02 10.78 -15.08
N ALA A 281 3.96 10.53 -14.17
CA ALA A 281 4.04 11.26 -12.91
C ALA A 281 4.20 12.78 -13.09
N LYS A 282 4.88 13.22 -14.14
CA LYS A 282 4.98 14.65 -14.47
C LYS A 282 3.66 15.25 -14.94
N ARG A 283 2.77 14.47 -15.57
CA ARG A 283 1.47 14.96 -16.07
C ARG A 283 0.49 15.24 -14.93
N PHE A 284 0.47 14.39 -13.92
CA PHE A 284 -0.45 14.55 -12.79
C PHE A 284 0.12 15.35 -11.62
N LEU A 285 1.42 15.70 -11.63
CA LEU A 285 2.02 16.47 -10.54
C LEU A 285 1.37 17.85 -10.34
N PRO A 286 1.11 18.65 -11.40
CA PRO A 286 0.45 19.94 -11.25
C PRO A 286 -0.96 19.81 -10.65
N LEU A 287 -1.70 18.77 -11.06
CA LEU A 287 -3.04 18.49 -10.51
C LEU A 287 -2.99 18.26 -8.98
N LEU A 288 -2.00 17.51 -8.51
CA LEU A 288 -1.81 17.29 -7.07
C LEU A 288 -1.39 18.56 -6.33
N ASP A 289 -0.58 19.40 -6.97
CA ASP A 289 -0.10 20.66 -6.39
C ASP A 289 -1.23 21.68 -6.24
N GLU A 290 -2.10 21.80 -7.25
CA GLU A 290 -3.32 22.63 -7.20
C GLU A 290 -4.22 22.25 -6.02
N VAL A 291 -4.49 20.95 -5.84
CA VAL A 291 -5.34 20.47 -4.73
C VAL A 291 -4.67 20.73 -3.38
N ALA A 292 -3.35 20.58 -3.27
CA ALA A 292 -2.61 20.87 -2.04
C ALA A 292 -2.58 22.37 -1.71
N GLY A 293 -2.44 23.23 -2.72
CA GLY A 293 -2.53 24.68 -2.58
C GLY A 293 -3.91 25.13 -2.09
N ASP A 294 -4.98 24.63 -2.73
CA ASP A 294 -6.36 24.95 -2.35
C ASP A 294 -6.69 24.49 -0.93
N PHE A 295 -6.24 23.29 -0.54
CA PHE A 295 -6.39 22.82 0.83
C PHE A 295 -5.70 23.76 1.82
N CYS A 296 -4.47 24.18 1.51
CA CYS A 296 -3.71 25.08 2.36
C CYS A 296 -4.41 26.44 2.49
N GLN A 297 -4.95 27.00 1.40
CA GLN A 297 -5.70 28.24 1.40
C GLN A 297 -7.00 28.13 2.20
N MET A 298 -7.76 27.05 2.02
CA MET A 298 -8.95 26.76 2.82
C MET A 298 -8.61 26.70 4.32
N LEU A 299 -7.51 26.03 4.68
CA LEU A 299 -7.08 25.95 6.06
C LEU A 299 -6.64 27.32 6.60
N GLN A 300 -5.92 28.13 5.81
CA GLN A 300 -5.53 29.49 6.19
C GLN A 300 -6.74 30.38 6.46
N ALA A 301 -7.74 30.35 5.58
CA ALA A 301 -8.99 31.09 5.76
C ALA A 301 -9.71 30.67 7.04
N ARG A 302 -9.72 29.37 7.35
CA ARG A 302 -10.32 28.82 8.57
C ARG A 302 -9.56 29.21 9.84
N VAL A 303 -8.22 29.21 9.81
CA VAL A 303 -7.41 29.73 10.93
C VAL A 303 -7.66 31.22 11.13
N GLU A 304 -7.88 31.99 10.07
CA GLU A 304 -8.20 33.41 10.19
C GLU A 304 -9.60 33.65 10.78
N SER A 305 -10.61 32.89 10.35
CA SER A 305 -11.99 33.07 10.81
C SER A 305 -12.27 32.48 12.19
N GLU A 306 -11.82 31.24 12.45
CA GLU A 306 -12.14 30.47 13.66
C GLU A 306 -11.00 30.47 14.70
N GLY A 307 -9.79 30.88 14.29
CA GLY A 307 -8.62 30.82 15.14
C GLY A 307 -8.62 31.83 16.29
N ARG A 308 -7.96 31.46 17.38
CA ARG A 308 -7.75 32.30 18.57
C ARG A 308 -6.37 32.95 18.51
N GLY A 309 -6.27 34.21 18.93
CA GLY A 309 -5.02 34.97 18.97
C GLY A 309 -5.18 36.38 18.40
N LYS A 310 -4.08 37.14 18.36
CA LYS A 310 -4.04 38.44 17.65
C LYS A 310 -3.95 38.21 16.15
N GLU A 311 -4.41 39.19 15.37
CA GLU A 311 -4.32 39.19 13.91
C GLU A 311 -2.87 38.94 13.46
N GLY A 312 -2.67 37.99 12.53
CA GLY A 312 -1.34 37.54 12.10
C GLY A 312 -0.66 36.49 12.99
N LYS A 313 -1.16 36.19 14.20
CA LYS A 313 -0.69 35.11 15.09
C LYS A 313 -1.82 34.19 15.57
N ARG A 314 -2.85 34.03 14.75
CA ARG A 314 -3.98 33.15 15.08
C ARG A 314 -3.56 31.68 15.03
N SER A 315 -4.14 30.90 15.92
CA SER A 315 -3.98 29.46 16.00
C SER A 315 -5.33 28.75 16.09
N LEU A 316 -5.46 27.60 15.45
CA LEU A 316 -6.68 26.79 15.43
C LEU A 316 -6.34 25.33 15.75
N THR A 317 -7.02 24.77 16.76
CA THR A 317 -6.84 23.37 17.18
C THR A 317 -8.05 22.53 16.77
N ILE A 318 -7.87 21.68 15.75
CA ILE A 318 -8.94 20.85 15.15
C ILE A 318 -8.52 19.40 15.03
N ASP A 319 -9.49 18.51 14.84
CA ASP A 319 -9.26 17.18 14.27
C ASP A 319 -9.25 17.32 12.73
N PRO A 320 -8.10 17.12 12.06
CA PRO A 320 -8.00 17.32 10.61
C PRO A 320 -8.50 16.12 9.80
N SER A 321 -8.97 15.03 10.42
CA SER A 321 -9.22 13.76 9.72
C SER A 321 -10.20 13.88 8.56
N GLN A 322 -11.37 14.48 8.79
CA GLN A 322 -12.38 14.66 7.73
C GLN A 322 -11.86 15.53 6.59
N ASP A 323 -11.08 16.56 6.90
CA ASP A 323 -10.50 17.46 5.91
C ASP A 323 -9.41 16.75 5.10
N LEU A 324 -8.61 15.88 5.73
CA LEU A 324 -7.61 15.05 5.08
C LEU A 324 -8.23 13.97 4.18
N PHE A 325 -9.35 13.36 4.58
CA PHE A 325 -10.09 12.43 3.72
C PHE A 325 -10.68 13.14 2.49
N ARG A 326 -11.18 14.36 2.66
CA ARG A 326 -11.63 15.21 1.54
C ARG A 326 -10.48 15.57 0.62
N PHE A 327 -9.34 15.95 1.17
CA PHE A 327 -8.12 16.23 0.40
C PHE A 327 -7.68 15.03 -0.44
N ALA A 328 -7.55 13.85 0.18
CA ALA A 328 -7.14 12.63 -0.51
C ALA A 328 -8.13 12.22 -1.62
N LEU A 329 -9.43 12.35 -1.36
CA LEU A 329 -10.47 12.09 -2.36
C LEU A 329 -10.42 13.09 -3.53
N GLU A 330 -10.28 14.39 -3.25
CA GLU A 330 -10.15 15.42 -4.28
C GLU A 330 -8.91 15.18 -5.14
N ALA A 331 -7.75 14.94 -4.51
CA ALA A 331 -6.49 14.67 -5.20
C ALA A 331 -6.58 13.41 -6.07
N SER A 332 -7.08 12.31 -5.52
CA SER A 332 -7.27 11.05 -6.25
C SER A 332 -8.21 11.22 -7.44
N CYS A 333 -9.36 11.87 -7.24
CA CYS A 333 -10.31 12.10 -8.31
C CYS A 333 -9.78 13.03 -9.40
N HIS A 334 -9.02 14.06 -9.03
CA HIS A 334 -8.42 14.97 -9.98
C HIS A 334 -7.40 14.25 -10.88
N VAL A 335 -6.55 13.40 -10.30
CA VAL A 335 -5.61 12.58 -11.08
C VAL A 335 -6.32 11.52 -11.93
N LEU A 336 -7.33 10.83 -11.39
CA LEU A 336 -7.98 9.73 -12.07
C LEU A 336 -8.93 10.19 -13.18
N TYR A 337 -9.73 11.22 -12.94
CA TYR A 337 -10.80 11.67 -13.85
C TYR A 337 -10.50 12.99 -14.57
N GLY A 338 -9.43 13.70 -14.18
CA GLY A 338 -9.10 15.02 -14.70
C GLY A 338 -10.10 16.10 -14.28
N GLU A 339 -10.81 15.92 -13.17
CA GLU A 339 -11.87 16.81 -12.70
C GLU A 339 -11.73 17.18 -11.24
N ARG A 340 -12.12 18.41 -10.92
CA ARG A 340 -12.30 18.88 -9.55
C ARG A 340 -13.69 18.49 -9.06
N ILE A 341 -13.79 17.96 -7.84
CA ILE A 341 -15.07 17.62 -7.20
C ILE A 341 -15.55 18.78 -6.32
N GLY A 342 -14.64 19.69 -5.93
CA GLY A 342 -14.98 20.89 -5.17
C GLY A 342 -15.20 20.61 -3.69
N LEU A 343 -14.50 19.63 -3.12
CA LEU A 343 -14.68 19.21 -1.72
C LEU A 343 -14.23 20.21 -0.66
N PHE A 344 -13.57 21.30 -1.06
CA PHE A 344 -13.16 22.39 -0.17
C PHE A 344 -14.16 23.57 -0.13
N SER A 345 -15.26 23.49 -0.88
CA SER A 345 -16.35 24.47 -0.80
C SER A 345 -17.15 24.32 0.50
N SER A 346 -17.81 25.39 0.95
CA SER A 346 -18.49 25.49 2.26
C SER A 346 -19.61 24.46 2.50
N SER A 347 -20.07 23.76 1.45
CA SER A 347 -21.02 22.65 1.54
C SER A 347 -20.51 21.42 0.79
N PRO A 348 -19.97 20.39 1.46
CA PRO A 348 -19.51 19.18 0.79
C PRO A 348 -20.68 18.46 0.12
N SER A 349 -20.44 17.89 -1.06
CA SER A 349 -21.45 17.05 -1.73
C SER A 349 -21.77 15.81 -0.88
N GLN A 350 -23.07 15.59 -0.63
CA GLN A 350 -23.56 14.41 0.10
C GLN A 350 -23.06 13.09 -0.53
N GLU A 351 -22.90 13.07 -1.86
CA GLU A 351 -22.34 11.95 -2.61
C GLU A 351 -20.93 11.57 -2.15
N SER A 352 -20.07 12.55 -1.86
CA SER A 352 -18.66 12.32 -1.53
C SER A 352 -18.48 11.89 -0.08
N GLN A 353 -19.30 12.42 0.84
CA GLN A 353 -19.35 11.93 2.21
C GLN A 353 -19.82 10.47 2.26
N LYS A 354 -20.84 10.13 1.47
CA LYS A 354 -21.31 8.75 1.36
C LYS A 354 -20.24 7.82 0.79
N PHE A 355 -19.42 8.30 -0.14
CA PHE A 355 -18.29 7.54 -0.67
C PHE A 355 -17.22 7.27 0.40
N ILE A 356 -16.78 8.30 1.13
CA ILE A 356 -15.79 8.18 2.22
C ILE A 356 -16.30 7.17 3.25
N TRP A 357 -17.54 7.33 3.71
CA TRP A 357 -18.17 6.39 4.64
C TRP A 357 -18.20 4.95 4.09
N ALA A 358 -18.50 4.77 2.82
CA ALA A 358 -18.54 3.45 2.20
C ALA A 358 -17.15 2.78 2.18
N VAL A 359 -16.09 3.55 1.92
CA VAL A 359 -14.71 3.04 1.99
C VAL A 359 -14.35 2.63 3.41
N GLU A 360 -14.64 3.47 4.42
CA GLU A 360 -14.40 3.17 5.83
C GLU A 360 -15.13 1.89 6.26
N GLN A 361 -16.41 1.73 5.89
CA GLN A 361 -17.19 0.53 6.19
C GLN A 361 -16.63 -0.72 5.49
N MET A 362 -16.23 -0.59 4.23
CA MET A 362 -15.62 -1.68 3.48
C MET A 362 -14.33 -2.15 4.17
N LEU A 363 -13.47 -1.22 4.59
CA LEU A 363 -12.22 -1.50 5.32
C LEU A 363 -12.50 -2.18 6.66
N ALA A 364 -13.38 -1.61 7.49
CA ALA A 364 -13.72 -2.14 8.82
C ALA A 364 -14.38 -3.53 8.79
N THR A 365 -15.20 -3.82 7.78
CA THR A 365 -15.90 -5.11 7.67
C THR A 365 -15.01 -6.22 7.11
N THR A 366 -13.89 -5.89 6.43
CA THR A 366 -13.05 -6.89 5.75
C THR A 366 -12.32 -7.86 6.69
N PRO A 367 -11.53 -7.42 7.70
CA PRO A 367 -10.70 -8.32 8.51
C PRO A 367 -11.44 -9.53 9.10
N PRO A 368 -12.59 -9.39 9.78
CA PRO A 368 -13.30 -10.54 10.34
C PRO A 368 -13.86 -11.50 9.28
N LEU A 369 -14.13 -11.03 8.06
CA LEU A 369 -14.60 -11.87 6.96
C LEU A 369 -13.46 -12.69 6.31
N LEU A 370 -12.20 -12.29 6.48
CA LEU A 370 -11.04 -12.96 5.85
C LEU A 370 -10.76 -14.36 6.39
N TYR A 371 -11.10 -14.61 7.66
CA TYR A 371 -10.73 -15.84 8.35
C TYR A 371 -11.84 -16.90 8.36
N LEU A 372 -12.98 -16.60 7.73
CA LEU A 372 -14.15 -17.48 7.67
C LEU A 372 -14.35 -18.02 6.24
N PRO A 373 -14.93 -19.22 6.08
CA PRO A 373 -15.27 -19.75 4.76
C PRO A 373 -16.35 -18.86 4.10
N HIS A 374 -16.01 -18.23 2.98
CA HIS A 374 -16.90 -17.26 2.32
C HIS A 374 -18.23 -17.89 1.86
N ARG A 375 -18.23 -19.15 1.41
CA ARG A 375 -19.46 -19.85 1.02
C ARG A 375 -20.45 -19.98 2.19
N LEU A 376 -19.93 -20.25 3.38
CA LEU A 376 -20.76 -20.32 4.59
C LEU A 376 -21.37 -18.96 4.91
N LEU A 377 -20.59 -17.88 4.82
CA LEU A 377 -21.05 -16.50 5.05
C LEU A 377 -22.20 -16.10 4.12
N LEU A 378 -22.13 -16.54 2.85
CA LEU A 378 -23.20 -16.33 1.87
C LEU A 378 -24.45 -17.15 2.22
N CYS A 379 -24.29 -18.44 2.50
CA CYS A 379 -25.42 -19.34 2.77
C CYS A 379 -26.25 -18.93 3.98
N ILE A 380 -25.61 -18.40 5.03
CA ILE A 380 -26.30 -17.99 6.27
C ILE A 380 -26.81 -16.55 6.24
N GLY A 381 -26.62 -15.82 5.13
CA GLY A 381 -27.02 -14.41 5.03
C GLY A 381 -26.40 -13.54 6.13
N ALA A 382 -25.11 -13.73 6.43
CA ALA A 382 -24.47 -13.10 7.57
C ALA A 382 -24.63 -11.56 7.53
N PRO A 383 -25.13 -10.89 8.59
CA PRO A 383 -25.34 -9.43 8.58
C PRO A 383 -24.08 -8.64 8.23
N GLN A 384 -22.92 -9.16 8.62
CA GLN A 384 -21.62 -8.56 8.33
C GLN A 384 -21.24 -8.66 6.85
N TRP A 385 -21.62 -9.74 6.17
CA TRP A 385 -21.48 -9.85 4.72
C TRP A 385 -22.37 -8.84 4.01
N THR A 386 -23.63 -8.70 4.42
CA THR A 386 -24.56 -7.73 3.83
C THR A 386 -24.02 -6.30 3.94
N ARG A 387 -23.54 -5.90 5.13
CA ARG A 387 -22.89 -4.59 5.33
C ARG A 387 -21.67 -4.39 4.42
N HIS A 388 -20.83 -5.42 4.30
CA HIS A 388 -19.65 -5.39 3.42
C HIS A 388 -20.03 -5.23 1.94
N ALA A 389 -21.02 -6.00 1.48
CA ALA A 389 -21.51 -5.93 0.11
C ALA A 389 -22.15 -4.57 -0.20
N THR A 390 -22.99 -4.03 0.69
CA THR A 390 -23.59 -2.70 0.52
C THR A 390 -22.55 -1.58 0.46
N ALA A 391 -21.48 -1.67 1.27
CA ALA A 391 -20.37 -0.72 1.21
C ALA A 391 -19.69 -0.74 -0.17
N TRP A 392 -19.42 -1.93 -0.72
CA TRP A 392 -18.89 -2.05 -2.08
C TRP A 392 -19.88 -1.59 -3.16
N ASP A 393 -21.17 -1.89 -3.03
CA ASP A 393 -22.21 -1.44 -3.97
C ASP A 393 -22.21 0.11 -4.06
N HIS A 394 -22.03 0.83 -2.94
CA HIS A 394 -21.89 2.29 -2.93
C HIS A 394 -20.59 2.78 -3.59
N ILE A 395 -19.46 2.12 -3.34
CA ILE A 395 -18.17 2.45 -3.97
C ILE A 395 -18.28 2.32 -5.50
N PHE A 396 -18.84 1.22 -5.98
CA PHE A 396 -19.05 0.99 -7.42
C PHE A 396 -20.03 1.96 -8.03
N SER A 397 -21.16 2.23 -7.38
CA SER A 397 -22.15 3.19 -7.87
C SER A 397 -21.54 4.58 -8.04
N HIS A 398 -20.72 5.02 -7.08
CA HIS A 398 -20.01 6.29 -7.18
C HIS A 398 -19.01 6.30 -8.34
N ALA A 399 -18.17 5.26 -8.45
CA ALA A 399 -17.20 5.13 -9.52
C ALA A 399 -17.88 5.13 -10.90
N GLU A 400 -18.97 4.38 -11.04
CA GLU A 400 -19.72 4.26 -12.29
C GLU A 400 -20.26 5.60 -12.74
N ALA A 401 -20.90 6.36 -11.84
CA ALA A 401 -21.42 7.68 -12.17
C ALA A 401 -20.32 8.62 -12.66
N ARG A 402 -19.13 8.57 -12.06
CA ARG A 402 -17.98 9.39 -12.46
C ARG A 402 -17.39 8.96 -13.80
N ILE A 403 -17.24 7.65 -14.02
CA ILE A 403 -16.74 7.10 -15.27
C ILE A 403 -17.69 7.42 -16.42
N GLN A 404 -19.01 7.32 -16.20
CA GLN A 404 -20.02 7.67 -17.20
C GLN A 404 -19.98 9.16 -17.55
N ARG A 405 -19.87 10.05 -16.56
CA ARG A 405 -19.71 11.50 -16.81
C ARG A 405 -18.45 11.79 -17.61
N ALA A 406 -17.32 11.17 -17.25
CA ALA A 406 -16.06 11.31 -17.99
C ALA A 406 -16.19 10.78 -19.43
N TYR A 407 -16.86 9.65 -19.64
CA TYR A 407 -17.11 9.08 -20.96
C TYR A 407 -17.93 10.04 -21.85
N GLN A 408 -19.01 10.61 -21.31
CA GLN A 408 -19.86 11.56 -22.02
C GLN A 408 -19.08 12.81 -22.45
N ARG A 409 -18.19 13.33 -21.58
CA ARG A 409 -17.33 14.48 -21.92
C ARG A 409 -16.30 14.17 -23.00
N LEU A 410 -15.63 13.03 -22.90
CA LEU A 410 -14.65 12.61 -23.90
C LEU A 410 -15.32 12.41 -25.26
N SER A 411 -16.53 11.82 -25.28
CA SER A 411 -17.31 11.63 -26.50
C SER A 411 -17.80 12.94 -27.12
N SER A 412 -18.25 13.90 -26.29
CA SER A 412 -18.70 15.21 -26.79
C SER A 412 -17.56 16.09 -27.29
N SER A 413 -16.36 15.95 -26.71
CA SER A 413 -15.15 16.66 -27.17
C SER A 413 -14.63 16.17 -28.52
N GLN A 414 -14.84 14.89 -28.86
CA GLN A 414 -14.46 14.33 -30.18
C GLN A 414 -15.41 14.74 -31.31
N GLY A 415 -16.65 15.14 -31.00
CA GLY A 415 -17.65 15.57 -31.99
C GLY A 415 -17.51 17.02 -32.49
N ARG A 416 -16.66 17.84 -31.86
CA ARG A 416 -16.31 19.18 -32.34
C ARG A 416 -14.93 19.09 -33.01
N GLY A 417 -14.93 19.12 -34.34
CA GLY A 417 -13.76 18.88 -35.18
C GLY A 417 -12.48 19.58 -34.75
N SER A 418 -11.37 18.84 -34.86
CA SER A 418 -10.02 19.33 -34.69
C SER A 418 -9.63 20.32 -35.79
N GLU A 419 -9.85 21.61 -35.58
CA GLU A 419 -9.22 22.69 -36.36
C GLU A 419 -8.27 23.57 -35.54
N THR A 420 -7.90 23.11 -34.35
CA THR A 420 -6.67 23.60 -33.71
C THR A 420 -5.83 22.42 -33.31
N GLY A 421 -4.74 22.20 -34.04
CA GLY A 421 -3.63 21.37 -33.57
C GLY A 421 -3.08 21.98 -32.28
N ALA A 422 -3.68 21.63 -31.15
CA ALA A 422 -3.23 22.08 -29.85
C ALA A 422 -2.01 21.24 -29.46
N ALA A 423 -0.83 21.72 -29.86
CA ALA A 423 0.46 21.37 -29.30
C ALA A 423 0.59 21.81 -27.82
N GLY A 424 -0.42 21.53 -26.99
CA GLY A 424 -0.55 21.96 -25.59
C GLY A 424 -1.74 21.32 -24.85
N GLY A 425 -2.10 20.07 -25.17
CA GLY A 425 -3.29 19.41 -24.62
C GLY A 425 -3.28 19.24 -23.10
N GLN A 426 -4.28 19.81 -22.42
CA GLN A 426 -4.53 19.68 -20.99
C GLN A 426 -4.71 18.19 -20.61
N TYR A 427 -4.08 17.75 -19.52
CA TYR A 427 -4.10 16.34 -19.11
C TYR A 427 -5.51 15.89 -18.70
N ILE A 428 -6.07 14.92 -19.42
CA ILE A 428 -7.45 14.40 -19.27
C ILE A 428 -7.64 13.37 -18.14
N GLY A 429 -6.65 13.23 -17.25
CA GLY A 429 -6.65 12.21 -16.19
C GLY A 429 -6.29 10.80 -16.67
N VAL A 430 -6.10 9.89 -15.72
CA VAL A 430 -5.72 8.48 -16.00
C VAL A 430 -6.80 7.74 -16.78
N LEU A 431 -8.09 7.95 -16.43
CA LEU A 431 -9.21 7.33 -17.12
C LEU A 431 -9.21 7.69 -18.62
N GLY A 432 -9.09 8.98 -18.93
CA GLY A 432 -9.07 9.45 -20.31
C GLY A 432 -7.90 8.86 -21.11
N GLN A 433 -6.70 8.80 -20.50
CA GLN A 433 -5.54 8.17 -21.14
C GLN A 433 -5.72 6.66 -21.40
N LEU A 434 -6.35 5.94 -20.48
CA LEU A 434 -6.61 4.51 -20.66
C LEU A 434 -7.66 4.26 -21.75
N MET A 435 -8.68 5.12 -21.83
CA MET A 435 -9.71 5.05 -22.86
C MET A 435 -9.17 5.39 -24.24
N GLU A 436 -8.40 6.48 -24.37
CA GLU A 436 -7.80 6.93 -25.64
C GLU A 436 -6.90 5.86 -26.26
N LYS A 437 -6.17 5.12 -25.43
CA LYS A 437 -5.28 4.04 -25.91
C LYS A 437 -6.01 2.78 -26.34
N GLY A 438 -7.23 2.54 -25.85
CA GLY A 438 -8.04 1.37 -26.20
C GLY A 438 -7.42 0.01 -25.88
N GLN A 439 -6.40 -0.06 -25.00
CA GLN A 439 -5.66 -1.31 -24.69
C GLN A 439 -6.32 -2.15 -23.59
N LEU A 440 -7.29 -1.59 -22.86
CA LEU A 440 -8.10 -2.27 -21.85
C LEU A 440 -9.58 -2.19 -22.22
N SER A 441 -10.33 -3.25 -21.96
CA SER A 441 -11.79 -3.20 -22.10
C SER A 441 -12.40 -2.22 -21.11
N LEU A 442 -13.57 -1.66 -21.44
CA LEU A 442 -14.25 -0.70 -20.58
C LEU A 442 -14.52 -1.27 -19.18
N ASP A 443 -14.89 -2.56 -19.08
CA ASP A 443 -15.11 -3.21 -17.79
C ASP A 443 -13.84 -3.34 -16.95
N LEU A 444 -12.69 -3.59 -17.58
CA LEU A 444 -11.40 -3.62 -16.90
C LEU A 444 -10.94 -2.22 -16.49
N ILE A 445 -11.18 -1.21 -17.33
CA ILE A 445 -10.93 0.20 -16.96
C ILE A 445 -11.77 0.55 -15.74
N LYS A 446 -13.07 0.23 -15.76
CA LYS A 446 -13.99 0.46 -14.63
C LYS A 446 -13.52 -0.23 -13.36
N ALA A 447 -13.15 -1.50 -13.44
CA ALA A 447 -12.67 -2.25 -12.28
C ALA A 447 -11.40 -1.65 -11.67
N ASN A 448 -10.40 -1.32 -12.52
CA ASN A 448 -9.12 -0.77 -12.06
C ASN A 448 -9.26 0.67 -11.53
N ILE A 449 -10.04 1.53 -12.19
CA ILE A 449 -10.28 2.91 -11.72
C ILE A 449 -11.05 2.91 -10.40
N THR A 450 -12.06 2.05 -10.24
CA THR A 450 -12.78 1.89 -8.97
C THR A 450 -11.85 1.46 -7.83
N GLU A 451 -10.95 0.50 -8.08
CA GLU A 451 -9.96 0.05 -7.08
C GLU A 451 -8.93 1.13 -6.76
N LEU A 452 -8.47 1.90 -7.75
CA LEU A 452 -7.54 3.01 -7.55
C LEU A 452 -8.18 4.13 -6.71
N MET A 453 -9.43 4.49 -7.02
CA MET A 453 -10.17 5.53 -6.30
C MET A 453 -10.42 5.11 -4.84
N ALA A 454 -10.93 3.90 -4.61
CA ALA A 454 -11.15 3.39 -3.25
C ALA A 454 -9.83 3.24 -2.47
N GLY A 455 -8.73 2.90 -3.16
CA GLY A 455 -7.42 2.80 -2.56
C GLY A 455 -6.75 4.15 -2.25
N GLY A 456 -7.20 5.25 -2.85
CA GLY A 456 -6.54 6.56 -2.78
C GLY A 456 -6.99 7.47 -1.64
N VAL A 457 -8.04 7.12 -0.89
CA VAL A 457 -8.61 8.00 0.15
C VAL A 457 -7.91 7.78 1.50
N ASP A 458 -8.19 6.67 2.17
CA ASP A 458 -7.69 6.44 3.52
C ASP A 458 -6.17 6.23 3.56
N THR A 459 -5.58 5.72 2.48
CA THR A 459 -4.17 5.31 2.46
C THR A 459 -3.17 6.47 2.40
N THR A 460 -3.60 7.68 2.04
CA THR A 460 -2.79 8.91 2.12
C THR A 460 -3.25 9.81 3.27
N ALA A 461 -4.56 9.93 3.49
CA ALA A 461 -5.12 10.72 4.59
C ALA A 461 -4.61 10.28 5.97
N VAL A 462 -4.59 8.97 6.25
CA VAL A 462 -4.17 8.44 7.56
C VAL A 462 -2.67 8.66 7.83
N PRO A 463 -1.74 8.34 6.90
CA PRO A 463 -0.33 8.72 7.08
C PRO A 463 -0.10 10.22 7.25
N LEU A 464 -0.89 11.07 6.59
CA LEU A 464 -0.80 12.52 6.80
C LEU A 464 -1.19 12.92 8.23
N GLN A 465 -2.22 12.30 8.82
CA GLN A 465 -2.57 12.51 10.23
C GLN A 465 -1.39 12.16 11.15
N PHE A 466 -0.79 10.98 10.98
CA PHE A 466 0.40 10.59 11.74
C PHE A 466 1.57 11.54 11.50
N THR A 467 1.76 12.02 10.27
CA THR A 467 2.85 12.95 9.94
C THR A 467 2.68 14.29 10.64
N LEU A 468 1.48 14.86 10.62
CA LEU A 468 1.18 16.12 11.31
C LEU A 468 1.39 15.98 12.82
N PHE A 469 0.95 14.86 13.39
CA PHE A 469 1.17 14.58 14.80
C PHE A 469 2.66 14.45 15.16
N GLU A 470 3.42 13.66 14.39
CA GLU A 470 4.85 13.46 14.62
C GLU A 470 5.65 14.75 14.48
N LEU A 471 5.34 15.59 13.48
CA LEU A 471 5.96 16.90 13.32
C LEU A 471 5.58 17.84 14.46
N GLY A 472 4.32 17.83 14.90
CA GLY A 472 3.83 18.68 15.99
C GLY A 472 4.45 18.33 17.35
N ARG A 473 4.71 17.05 17.63
CA ARG A 473 5.38 16.62 18.87
C ARG A 473 6.91 16.70 18.83
N ASN A 474 7.50 16.83 17.64
CA ASN A 474 8.96 16.96 17.44
C ASN A 474 9.30 18.30 16.76
N PRO A 475 9.25 19.44 17.50
CA PRO A 475 9.42 20.77 16.92
C PRO A 475 10.78 20.98 16.24
N GLU A 476 11.86 20.39 16.77
CA GLU A 476 13.19 20.45 16.14
C GLU A 476 13.22 19.75 14.77
N VAL A 477 12.54 18.60 14.65
CA VAL A 477 12.42 17.89 13.37
C VAL A 477 11.59 18.71 12.40
N GLN A 478 10.48 19.28 12.86
CA GLN A 478 9.62 20.15 12.07
C GLN A 478 10.39 21.34 11.47
N GLU A 479 11.19 22.03 12.28
CA GLU A 479 11.95 23.19 11.81
C GLU A 479 13.03 22.80 10.79
N ARG A 480 13.72 21.68 11.01
CA ARG A 480 14.72 21.18 10.05
C ARG A 480 14.09 20.82 8.69
N VAL A 481 12.94 20.16 8.70
CA VAL A 481 12.20 19.83 7.47
C VAL A 481 11.70 21.12 6.81
N ARG A 482 11.12 22.04 7.58
CA ARG A 482 10.65 23.35 7.09
C ARG A 482 11.76 24.14 6.43
N GLN A 483 12.93 24.25 7.05
CA GLN A 483 14.04 25.02 6.50
C GLN A 483 14.51 24.46 5.15
N GLN A 484 14.57 23.14 5.00
CA GLN A 484 14.87 22.53 3.71
C GLN A 484 13.77 22.78 2.67
N VAL A 485 12.50 22.68 3.08
CA VAL A 485 11.36 22.97 2.20
C VAL A 485 11.40 24.42 1.71
N ARG A 486 11.59 25.40 2.60
CA ARG A 486 11.72 26.83 2.27
C ARG A 486 12.85 27.08 1.26
N THR A 487 14.03 26.52 1.53
CA THR A 487 15.19 26.66 0.66
C THR A 487 14.92 26.06 -0.72
N SER A 488 14.35 24.86 -0.75
CA SER A 488 14.04 24.15 -1.99
C SER A 488 12.98 24.86 -2.82
N TRP A 489 11.91 25.36 -2.18
CA TRP A 489 10.84 26.10 -2.84
C TRP A 489 11.34 27.40 -3.47
N ALA A 490 12.15 28.17 -2.74
CA ALA A 490 12.76 29.40 -3.24
C ALA A 490 13.67 29.13 -4.45
N GLN A 491 14.51 28.08 -4.40
CA GLN A 491 15.39 27.70 -5.51
C GLN A 491 14.64 27.15 -6.72
N ALA A 492 13.46 26.56 -6.50
CA ALA A 492 12.64 26.00 -7.57
C ALA A 492 11.91 27.06 -8.41
N GLY A 493 11.77 28.29 -7.91
CA GLY A 493 11.06 29.37 -8.60
C GLY A 493 9.59 29.05 -8.86
N GLY A 494 8.94 28.33 -7.93
CA GLY A 494 7.54 27.92 -8.04
C GLY A 494 7.30 26.62 -8.84
N ASP A 495 8.34 25.93 -9.32
CA ASP A 495 8.20 24.61 -9.96
C ASP A 495 8.09 23.49 -8.89
N PRO A 496 6.92 22.86 -8.70
CA PRO A 496 6.73 21.83 -7.68
C PRO A 496 7.63 20.60 -7.91
N GLN A 497 7.93 20.26 -9.17
CA GLN A 497 8.79 19.12 -9.48
C GLN A 497 10.24 19.37 -9.04
N LYS A 498 10.76 20.59 -9.22
CA LYS A 498 12.08 20.98 -8.73
C LYS A 498 12.10 21.10 -7.22
N ALA A 499 11.06 21.67 -6.62
CA ALA A 499 10.94 21.82 -5.17
C ALA A 499 10.95 20.46 -4.45
N LEU A 500 10.25 19.46 -4.97
CA LEU A 500 10.29 18.10 -4.43
C LEU A 500 11.68 17.44 -4.55
N GLN A 501 12.41 17.70 -5.65
CA GLN A 501 13.74 17.15 -5.85
C GLN A 501 14.79 17.72 -4.87
N GLY A 502 14.65 19.00 -4.50
CA GLY A 502 15.52 19.66 -3.52
C GLY A 502 15.16 19.41 -2.05
N ALA A 503 14.09 18.65 -1.77
CA ALA A 503 13.61 18.38 -0.41
C ALA A 503 13.73 16.89 0.03
N PRO A 504 14.93 16.28 0.05
CA PRO A 504 15.07 14.86 0.39
C PRO A 504 14.68 14.49 1.83
N LEU A 505 14.77 15.42 2.79
CA LEU A 505 14.35 15.22 4.16
C LEU A 505 12.82 15.14 4.25
N LEU A 506 12.08 15.86 3.41
CA LEU A 506 10.61 15.73 3.29
C LEU A 506 10.21 14.31 2.85
N SER A 507 10.92 13.76 1.86
CA SER A 507 10.76 12.35 1.48
C SER A 507 11.15 11.39 2.62
N GLY A 508 12.18 11.75 3.40
CA GLY A 508 12.58 11.06 4.62
C GLY A 508 11.47 11.04 5.67
N THR A 509 10.76 12.16 5.86
CA THR A 509 9.65 12.31 6.80
C THR A 509 8.54 11.30 6.50
N ILE A 510 8.12 11.21 5.24
CA ILE A 510 7.07 10.25 4.85
C ILE A 510 7.53 8.80 5.05
N LYS A 511 8.76 8.47 4.67
CA LYS A 511 9.31 7.11 4.90
C LYS A 511 9.37 6.76 6.37
N GLU A 512 9.70 7.74 7.20
CA GLU A 512 9.84 7.59 8.63
C GLU A 512 8.48 7.40 9.31
N VAL A 513 7.48 8.17 8.91
CA VAL A 513 6.09 7.96 9.35
C VAL A 513 5.61 6.58 8.91
N LEU A 514 5.84 6.17 7.67
CA LEU A 514 5.42 4.85 7.18
C LEU A 514 6.21 3.67 7.79
N ARG A 515 7.36 3.91 8.42
CA ARG A 515 8.09 2.92 9.22
C ARG A 515 7.40 2.68 10.56
N LEU A 516 7.02 3.76 11.24
CA LEU A 516 6.31 3.70 12.53
C LEU A 516 4.84 3.32 12.36
N TYR A 517 4.18 3.83 11.32
CA TYR A 517 2.75 3.69 11.08
C TYR A 517 2.49 3.18 9.65
N PRO A 518 2.86 1.93 9.34
CA PRO A 518 2.63 1.37 8.02
C PRO A 518 1.13 1.19 7.76
N VAL A 519 0.62 1.77 6.67
CA VAL A 519 -0.78 1.62 6.24
C VAL A 519 -1.15 0.15 6.09
N GLY A 520 -0.43 -0.57 5.23
CA GLY A 520 -0.50 -2.02 5.14
C GLY A 520 0.48 -2.63 6.13
N ILE A 521 0.00 -3.36 7.14
CA ILE A 521 0.86 -3.91 8.19
C ILE A 521 1.69 -5.13 7.74
N THR A 522 1.36 -5.72 6.58
CA THR A 522 2.11 -6.83 5.98
C THR A 522 2.30 -6.68 4.48
N VAL A 523 3.40 -7.24 3.97
CA VAL A 523 3.62 -7.50 2.53
C VAL A 523 3.67 -9.01 2.34
N GLN A 524 2.77 -9.56 1.53
CA GLN A 524 2.67 -11.01 1.35
C GLN A 524 3.23 -11.47 0.01
N ARG A 525 3.90 -12.62 0.00
CA ARG A 525 4.38 -13.32 -1.20
C ARG A 525 4.25 -14.83 -1.05
N MET A 526 4.08 -15.51 -2.18
CA MET A 526 4.29 -16.96 -2.29
C MET A 526 5.57 -17.20 -3.10
N PRO A 527 6.59 -17.88 -2.54
CA PRO A 527 7.80 -18.20 -3.30
C PRO A 527 7.49 -19.28 -4.34
N ILE A 528 8.08 -19.18 -5.53
CA ILE A 528 7.87 -20.15 -6.63
C ILE A 528 8.81 -21.36 -6.56
N ARG A 529 9.73 -21.34 -5.60
CA ARG A 529 10.69 -22.41 -5.32
C ARG A 529 10.87 -22.51 -3.81
N ASP A 530 11.33 -23.65 -3.34
CA ASP A 530 11.68 -23.83 -1.94
C ASP A 530 12.77 -22.83 -1.52
N ILE A 531 12.64 -22.31 -0.31
CA ILE A 531 13.58 -21.37 0.30
C ILE A 531 13.95 -21.80 1.71
N VAL A 532 15.04 -21.25 2.23
CA VAL A 532 15.46 -21.44 3.62
C VAL A 532 15.44 -20.09 4.34
N LEU A 533 14.61 -19.98 5.38
CA LEU A 533 14.48 -18.78 6.20
C LEU A 533 14.81 -19.14 7.65
N GLN A 534 15.70 -18.38 8.31
CA GLN A 534 16.08 -18.63 9.71
C GLN A 534 16.44 -20.11 10.05
N ASN A 535 17.12 -20.78 9.11
CA ASN A 535 17.47 -22.22 9.15
C ASN A 535 16.28 -23.19 9.09
N TYR A 536 15.13 -22.79 8.55
CA TYR A 536 13.99 -23.67 8.29
C TYR A 536 13.70 -23.74 6.79
N HIS A 537 13.40 -24.93 6.31
CA HIS A 537 12.87 -25.15 4.96
C HIS A 537 11.43 -24.60 4.87
N VAL A 538 11.17 -23.81 3.82
CA VAL A 538 9.86 -23.26 3.49
C VAL A 538 9.51 -23.69 2.07
N PRO A 539 8.50 -24.56 1.90
CA PRO A 539 8.09 -25.05 0.58
C PRO A 539 7.58 -23.95 -0.35
N ALA A 540 7.77 -24.14 -1.65
CA ALA A 540 7.13 -23.33 -2.69
C ALA A 540 5.61 -23.25 -2.50
N GLY A 541 5.01 -22.11 -2.85
CA GLY A 541 3.57 -21.86 -2.68
C GLY A 541 3.14 -21.52 -1.25
N THR A 542 4.05 -21.57 -0.27
CA THR A 542 3.73 -21.15 1.11
C THR A 542 3.49 -19.64 1.17
N MET A 543 2.38 -19.21 1.77
CA MET A 543 2.14 -17.79 2.04
C MET A 543 3.13 -17.26 3.08
N VAL A 544 4.03 -16.36 2.67
CA VAL A 544 4.96 -15.68 3.56
C VAL A 544 4.56 -14.21 3.71
N GLN A 545 4.40 -13.75 4.96
CA GLN A 545 4.05 -12.39 5.32
C GLN A 545 5.27 -11.68 5.93
N VAL A 546 5.67 -10.59 5.30
CA VAL A 546 6.64 -9.64 5.88
C VAL A 546 5.88 -8.69 6.78
N CYS A 547 6.08 -8.77 8.09
CA CYS A 547 5.37 -7.98 9.09
C CYS A 547 6.03 -6.61 9.30
N LEU A 548 5.46 -5.57 8.68
CA LEU A 548 6.05 -4.23 8.62
C LEU A 548 6.04 -3.51 9.95
N TYR A 549 4.98 -3.68 10.76
CA TYR A 549 4.86 -2.98 12.04
C TYR A 549 5.94 -3.44 13.06
N PRO A 550 6.16 -4.76 13.28
CA PRO A 550 7.29 -5.25 14.07
C PRO A 550 8.66 -4.93 13.43
N LEU A 551 8.80 -5.08 12.10
CA LEU A 551 10.04 -4.72 11.39
C LEU A 551 10.44 -3.28 11.68
N GLY A 552 9.48 -2.34 11.59
CA GLY A 552 9.70 -0.93 11.85
C GLY A 552 10.16 -0.65 13.28
N ARG A 553 9.77 -1.47 14.25
CA ARG A 553 10.07 -1.30 15.69
C ARG A 553 11.21 -2.17 16.21
N SER A 554 11.83 -2.98 15.35
CA SER A 554 12.88 -3.90 15.76
C SER A 554 14.20 -3.16 16.03
N THR A 555 14.75 -3.33 17.23
CA THR A 555 16.09 -2.87 17.60
C THR A 555 17.21 -3.60 16.85
N GLU A 556 16.92 -4.77 16.25
CA GLU A 556 17.85 -5.48 15.37
C GLU A 556 17.97 -4.81 13.99
N VAL A 557 16.95 -4.05 13.59
CA VAL A 557 16.86 -3.43 12.25
C VAL A 557 17.15 -1.93 12.30
N PHE A 558 16.68 -1.24 13.33
CA PHE A 558 16.80 0.20 13.50
C PHE A 558 17.38 0.57 14.86
N GLU A 559 18.36 1.47 14.85
CA GLU A 559 18.80 2.19 16.05
C GLU A 559 17.71 3.15 16.52
N ASP A 560 17.46 3.18 17.83
CA ASP A 560 16.37 3.93 18.47
C ASP A 560 15.04 3.82 17.71
N PRO A 561 14.45 2.61 17.60
CA PRO A 561 13.34 2.37 16.68
C PRO A 561 12.07 3.17 17.03
N GLN A 562 11.90 3.62 18.26
CA GLN A 562 10.74 4.45 18.64
C GLN A 562 10.94 5.93 18.29
N ARG A 563 12.17 6.38 18.01
CA ARG A 563 12.48 7.78 17.72
C ARG A 563 12.07 8.15 16.29
N PHE A 564 11.25 9.19 16.17
CA PHE A 564 10.94 9.81 14.89
C PHE A 564 12.14 10.61 14.38
N ASP A 565 12.87 10.05 13.41
CA ASP A 565 14.05 10.69 12.82
C ASP A 565 14.09 10.51 11.28
N PRO A 566 13.59 11.49 10.52
CA PRO A 566 13.64 11.49 9.06
C PRO A 566 15.07 11.38 8.48
N THR A 567 16.09 11.78 9.25
CA THR A 567 17.46 11.88 8.76
C THR A 567 18.12 10.52 8.59
N ARG A 568 17.59 9.48 9.25
CA ARG A 568 18.01 8.08 9.08
C ARG A 568 17.95 7.61 7.62
N TRP A 569 17.02 8.14 6.85
CA TRP A 569 16.89 7.85 5.42
C TRP A 569 17.92 8.58 4.56
N SER A 570 18.56 9.61 5.10
CA SER A 570 19.68 10.35 4.49
C SER A 570 21.04 9.82 4.97
N ARG A 571 21.22 9.54 6.27
CA ARG A 571 22.45 8.97 6.86
C ARG A 571 22.84 7.63 6.21
N SER A 572 21.85 6.80 5.88
CA SER A 572 22.06 5.56 5.11
C SER A 572 22.72 5.76 3.74
N ARG A 573 22.70 6.98 3.17
CA ARG A 573 23.45 7.33 1.95
C ARG A 573 24.89 7.81 2.22
N GLU A 574 25.13 8.45 3.36
CA GLU A 574 26.35 9.17 3.69
C GLU A 574 27.35 8.28 4.42
N GLU A 575 26.94 7.60 5.48
CA GLU A 575 27.84 6.80 6.35
C GLU A 575 28.24 5.45 5.75
N GLY A 576 27.82 5.13 4.53
CA GLY A 576 28.19 3.86 3.91
C GLY A 576 27.75 2.62 4.70
N GLN A 577 26.82 2.77 5.68
CA GLN A 577 26.18 1.70 6.44
C GLN A 577 25.38 0.80 5.49
N ARG A 578 26.12 -0.03 4.78
CA ARG A 578 25.70 -1.07 3.82
C ARG A 578 26.14 -2.43 4.35
N GLY A 579 26.03 -2.60 5.67
CA GLY A 579 25.94 -3.94 6.23
C GLY A 579 24.79 -4.68 5.56
N GLU A 580 24.88 -6.01 5.54
CA GLU A 580 23.96 -6.95 4.89
C GLU A 580 22.46 -6.76 5.23
N GLY A 581 22.11 -5.91 6.21
CA GLY A 581 20.75 -5.56 6.65
C GLY A 581 20.24 -4.15 6.26
N SER A 582 20.91 -3.39 5.37
CA SER A 582 20.45 -2.05 4.96
C SER A 582 19.41 -2.07 3.82
N ALA A 583 19.33 -3.15 3.05
CA ALA A 583 18.30 -3.36 2.03
C ALA A 583 16.95 -3.72 2.69
N PHE A 584 15.82 -3.44 2.03
CA PHE A 584 14.47 -3.82 2.51
C PHE A 584 13.99 -3.23 3.85
N ARG A 585 14.60 -2.14 4.32
CA ARG A 585 14.11 -1.37 5.48
C ARG A 585 12.87 -0.51 5.20
N SER A 586 12.57 -0.23 3.92
CA SER A 586 11.41 0.57 3.50
C SER A 586 10.55 -0.25 2.54
N LEU A 587 9.43 -0.75 3.05
CA LEU A 587 8.52 -1.68 2.36
C LEU A 587 7.04 -1.27 2.47
N ALA A 588 6.75 -0.06 2.93
CA ALA A 588 5.36 0.41 3.09
C ALA A 588 4.55 0.39 1.79
N PHE A 589 5.21 0.60 0.64
CA PHE A 589 4.62 0.46 -0.69
C PHE A 589 4.89 -0.92 -1.32
N GLY A 590 5.38 -1.90 -0.56
CA GLY A 590 5.86 -3.18 -1.06
C GLY A 590 7.15 -3.06 -1.89
N PHE A 591 7.44 -4.10 -2.65
CA PHE A 591 8.64 -4.22 -3.49
C PHE A 591 8.36 -4.96 -4.80
N GLY A 592 9.23 -4.78 -5.79
CA GLY A 592 9.21 -5.51 -7.06
C GLY A 592 8.09 -5.06 -8.01
N ALA A 593 7.78 -5.90 -9.01
CA ALA A 593 6.76 -5.62 -10.02
C ALA A 593 5.36 -5.42 -9.43
N ARG A 594 5.10 -5.98 -8.24
CA ARG A 594 3.83 -5.89 -7.52
C ARG A 594 3.88 -4.99 -6.29
N GLN A 595 4.78 -4.01 -6.27
CA GLN A 595 4.67 -2.86 -5.37
C GLN A 595 3.37 -2.08 -5.62
N CYS A 596 3.00 -1.18 -4.72
CA CYS A 596 1.81 -0.33 -4.85
C CYS A 596 1.75 0.35 -6.21
N VAL A 597 0.59 0.25 -6.87
CA VAL A 597 0.33 0.85 -8.19
C VAL A 597 0.11 2.36 -8.10
N GLY A 598 -0.40 2.86 -6.98
CA GLY A 598 -0.59 4.28 -6.69
C GLY A 598 0.61 4.96 -6.04
N LYS A 599 1.76 4.28 -5.89
CA LYS A 599 2.92 4.78 -5.13
C LYS A 599 3.34 6.20 -5.54
N ARG A 600 3.41 6.49 -6.83
CA ARG A 600 3.85 7.80 -7.33
C ARG A 600 2.84 8.91 -7.03
N ILE A 601 1.55 8.59 -7.11
CA ILE A 601 0.47 9.52 -6.75
C ILE A 601 0.59 9.82 -5.25
N ALA A 602 0.56 8.77 -4.41
CA ALA A 602 0.61 8.90 -2.95
C ALA A 602 1.89 9.62 -2.46
N GLU A 603 3.07 9.28 -2.98
CA GLU A 603 4.32 9.96 -2.61
C GLU A 603 4.29 11.44 -2.98
N ASN A 604 3.79 11.81 -4.16
CA ASN A 604 3.75 13.20 -4.59
C ASN A 604 2.66 13.99 -3.84
N GLU A 605 1.48 13.40 -3.69
CA GLU A 605 0.34 13.97 -2.96
C GLU A 605 0.72 14.33 -1.52
N MET A 606 1.29 13.37 -0.76
CA MET A 606 1.71 13.63 0.62
C MET A 606 2.84 14.65 0.70
N GLN A 607 3.80 14.64 -0.23
CA GLN A 607 4.90 15.61 -0.20
C GLN A 607 4.43 17.02 -0.51
N LEU A 608 3.59 17.21 -1.54
CA LEU A 608 3.06 18.51 -1.91
C LEU A 608 2.17 19.06 -0.80
N PHE A 609 1.30 18.23 -0.22
CA PHE A 609 0.54 18.59 0.98
C PHE A 609 1.44 19.13 2.09
N LEU A 610 2.44 18.34 2.51
CA LEU A 610 3.32 18.73 3.61
C LEU A 610 4.17 19.95 3.28
N MET A 611 4.55 20.12 2.01
CA MET A 611 5.30 21.27 1.52
C MET A 611 4.50 22.57 1.72
N HIS A 612 3.26 22.62 1.23
CA HIS A 612 2.37 23.78 1.41
C HIS A 612 2.06 24.07 2.87
N ILE A 613 1.78 23.04 3.66
CA ILE A 613 1.51 23.18 5.10
C ILE A 613 2.72 23.72 5.86
N LEU A 614 3.93 23.17 5.64
CA LEU A 614 5.14 23.61 6.35
C LEU A 614 5.60 25.01 5.96
N LEU A 615 5.29 25.47 4.74
CA LEU A 615 5.52 26.84 4.29
C LEU A 615 4.57 27.85 4.95
N SER A 616 3.38 27.40 5.38
CA SER A 616 2.29 28.27 5.82
C SER A 616 2.03 28.23 7.33
N PHE A 617 2.35 27.12 8.00
CA PHE A 617 1.97 26.87 9.38
C PHE A 617 3.12 26.34 10.24
N HIS A 618 3.09 26.74 11.50
CA HIS A 618 3.65 25.99 12.62
C HIS A 618 2.62 24.98 13.14
N ILE A 619 3.02 23.72 13.23
CA ILE A 619 2.18 22.61 13.68
C ILE A 619 2.47 22.34 15.15
N GLY A 620 1.43 22.25 15.98
CA GLY A 620 1.51 21.83 17.38
C GLY A 620 0.53 20.69 17.66
N VAL A 621 0.71 20.05 18.81
CA VAL A 621 -0.20 19.02 19.34
C VAL A 621 -0.50 19.29 20.81
N THR A 622 -1.64 18.82 21.28
CA THR A 622 -2.05 18.99 22.69
C THR A 622 -1.45 17.93 23.62
N SER A 623 -1.02 16.79 23.09
CA SER A 623 -0.40 15.70 23.85
C SER A 623 0.83 15.18 23.10
N THR A 624 1.86 14.83 23.86
CA THR A 624 3.09 14.20 23.36
C THR A 624 3.08 12.68 23.53
N GLU A 625 2.03 12.12 24.17
CA GLU A 625 1.87 10.68 24.35
C GLU A 625 1.71 9.94 23.02
N ASP A 626 2.11 8.67 22.98
CA ASP A 626 1.98 7.86 21.77
C ASP A 626 0.51 7.67 21.36
N ILE A 627 0.24 7.83 20.06
CA ILE A 627 -1.08 7.56 19.50
C ILE A 627 -1.39 6.07 19.61
N LYS A 628 -2.53 5.77 20.24
CA LYS A 628 -3.12 4.42 20.20
C LYS A 628 -3.56 4.10 18.78
N THR A 629 -3.18 2.92 18.30
CA THR A 629 -3.46 2.48 16.93
C THR A 629 -4.45 1.32 16.89
N THR A 630 -5.33 1.33 15.89
CA THR A 630 -6.26 0.25 15.58
C THR A 630 -6.07 -0.23 14.15
N TYR A 631 -6.52 -1.44 13.85
CA TYR A 631 -6.43 -2.08 12.55
C TYR A 631 -7.83 -2.39 12.00
N THR A 632 -8.14 -1.81 10.85
CA THR A 632 -9.39 -2.02 10.11
C THR A 632 -9.04 -2.33 8.67
N LEU A 633 -8.22 -3.37 8.45
CA LEU A 633 -7.50 -3.68 7.20
C LEU A 633 -6.31 -2.76 6.89
N ILE A 634 -6.39 -1.50 7.32
CA ILE A 634 -5.27 -0.57 7.38
C ILE A 634 -5.00 -0.17 8.83
N LEU A 635 -3.77 0.22 9.13
CA LEU A 635 -3.42 0.81 10.43
C LEU A 635 -3.85 2.27 10.48
N GLN A 636 -4.56 2.64 11.54
CA GLN A 636 -5.06 4.01 11.75
C GLN A 636 -5.05 4.40 13.23
N PRO A 637 -5.13 5.69 13.58
CA PRO A 637 -5.33 6.09 14.98
C PRO A 637 -6.66 5.54 15.51
N GLU A 638 -6.68 5.09 16.76
CA GLU A 638 -7.92 4.72 17.47
C GLU A 638 -8.78 5.96 17.74
N THR A 639 -8.13 7.08 18.05
CA THR A 639 -8.75 8.40 18.16
C THR A 639 -7.90 9.39 17.37
N PRO A 640 -8.48 10.11 16.40
CA PRO A 640 -7.75 11.12 15.65
C PRO A 640 -7.02 12.13 16.53
N PRO A 641 -5.75 12.44 16.23
CA PRO A 641 -5.01 13.45 16.99
C PRO A 641 -5.55 14.85 16.68
N ARG A 642 -5.71 15.68 17.72
CA ARG A 642 -5.98 17.10 17.55
C ARG A 642 -4.68 17.83 17.23
N ILE A 643 -4.70 18.58 16.13
CA ILE A 643 -3.56 19.33 15.61
C ILE A 643 -3.84 20.82 15.73
N THR A 644 -2.87 21.57 16.23
CA THR A 644 -2.88 23.03 16.28
C THR A 644 -2.13 23.59 15.07
N PHE A 645 -2.80 24.37 14.25
CA PHE A 645 -2.20 25.10 13.14
C PHE A 645 -2.05 26.57 13.55
N SER A 646 -0.82 27.08 13.57
CA SER A 646 -0.52 28.49 13.84
C SER A 646 0.12 29.11 12.61
N LYS A 647 -0.37 30.27 12.17
CA LYS A 647 0.18 30.97 11.00
C LYS A 647 1.64 31.40 11.27
N LEU A 648 2.51 31.26 10.27
CA LEU A 648 3.93 31.64 10.35
C LEU A 648 4.16 33.14 10.18
#